data_AF-A0A7X7JPU1-F1
#
_entry.id   AF-A0A7X7JPU1-F1
#
_cell.length_a   1.000
_cell.length_b   1.000
_cell.length_c   1.000
_cell.angle_alpha   90.00
_cell.angle_beta   90.00
_cell.angle_gamma   90.00
#
_symmetry.space_group_name_H-M   'P 1'
#
loop_
_entity.id
_entity.type
_entity.pdbx_description
1 polymer ?
#
loop_
_entity_poly.entity_id
_entity_poly.type
_entity_poly.pdbx_seq_one_letter_code
_entity_poly.pdbx_strand_id
1 'polypeptide(L)'
;MRRFGCLVSAVVLLLVAGCSGPDLAPEAVFHRDPATVREHYQPWLLFAHLGETLESVASAEFERSLEDISAVRVEWAHIPSGVVELARRYVQLCEELTRIIADIFEALDEADRMLEENNLASTGQALEDCRRLLPEAKELLQALEDATSEVFAVLRRTGGGGTTAQLAEARASLDAALALLLELTEAYEQRVAAIEEQVVGKAALPQPTVIAQLDPEAAWVGEMVAVAGTVRVDGKPLGGREVQLCLDEKVVGVAQIDDAGAFQFRLKLPHEYVPKRVITVAYVPSGGDLSRLLPSMPVDLPVTVRYHNSGIEASSASRVYPGLAAHIEGVVASSGTIGERPVEVRWRGHIMCETATDSTGVFQCSFVLPAEAATGRDEMRLAVPSDDLSATAPAASTVDVDITRLAPQLDIQVPRVLIVPNLSFGLPRRVLEGRCVTLVTVDGQLKSSLPLSNALVSADWGGEPVRWQQDAGSFQNRVPLGMSIWATGIRTVTVRVLPHEPWHRGTEAHAQVIAVNLLIPIVWTLVIVLALILGLALRRFWPLSVRPESVISPAATVGTQSVVASGVSVSVDPRYKGARLQLIRLYYRAVIFLQSTSGVGLRRDMTVREYRSLVSGLVPTVAGAFSRLTALVEKALYDEQEPGRGDVAIGRESLEAVAPPQSDDHEFSAEEAPQ
;
A
#
# COMPACT_ATOMS: atom_id res chain seq x y z
N MET A 1 -38.40 -78.23 7.59
CA MET A 1 -37.71 -78.74 6.37
C MET A 1 -36.79 -77.63 5.89
N ARG A 2 -35.47 -77.74 5.69
CA ARG A 2 -34.52 -78.86 5.67
C ARG A 2 -33.11 -78.21 5.80
N ARG A 3 -32.36 -78.63 6.84
CA ARG A 3 -30.88 -78.78 6.99
C ARG A 3 -29.95 -77.55 6.80
N PHE A 4 -29.14 -77.11 7.77
CA PHE A 4 -27.98 -77.70 8.52
C PHE A 4 -26.61 -77.62 7.82
N GLY A 5 -25.64 -77.06 8.56
CA GLY A 5 -24.16 -77.03 8.36
C GLY A 5 -23.61 -75.69 8.88
N CYS A 6 -23.07 -75.48 10.11
CA CYS A 6 -22.02 -76.17 10.89
C CYS A 6 -20.74 -76.41 10.05
N LEU A 7 -19.51 -76.04 10.42
CA LEU A 7 -18.90 -75.64 11.70
C LEU A 7 -17.44 -75.17 11.43
N VAL A 8 -16.94 -74.18 12.19
CA VAL A 8 -15.59 -74.12 12.85
C VAL A 8 -14.30 -74.19 12.01
N SER A 9 -13.45 -73.15 12.12
CA SER A 9 -12.34 -73.17 13.10
C SER A 9 -11.57 -71.85 13.13
N ALA A 10 -11.51 -71.27 14.32
CA ALA A 10 -10.57 -70.22 14.71
C ALA A 10 -9.27 -70.86 15.22
N VAL A 11 -8.32 -69.97 15.54
CA VAL A 11 -7.18 -70.09 16.47
C VAL A 11 -5.78 -70.05 15.81
N VAL A 12 -5.03 -69.04 16.29
CA VAL A 12 -3.58 -68.80 16.35
C VAL A 12 -3.12 -67.74 15.34
N LEU A 13 -3.22 -66.42 15.60
CA LEU A 13 -2.85 -65.61 16.78
C LEU A 13 -1.32 -65.55 17.01
N LEU A 14 -0.80 -64.31 16.90
CA LEU A 14 0.47 -63.72 17.39
C LEU A 14 1.54 -63.46 16.31
N LEU A 15 1.63 -62.20 15.82
CA LEU A 15 2.54 -61.10 16.26
C LEU A 15 3.91 -61.21 15.52
N VAL A 16 4.48 -60.22 14.81
CA VAL A 16 4.50 -58.76 14.90
C VAL A 16 4.87 -58.19 13.52
N ALA A 17 4.14 -57.20 13.01
CA ALA A 17 4.65 -56.23 12.03
C ALA A 17 3.83 -54.94 12.18
N GLY A 18 4.45 -53.90 12.76
CA GLY A 18 3.86 -52.57 12.90
C GLY A 18 4.17 -51.67 11.69
N CYS A 19 3.27 -50.73 11.42
CA CYS A 19 3.51 -49.27 11.32
C CYS A 19 2.27 -48.53 10.73
N SER A 20 1.49 -47.91 11.64
CA SER A 20 0.96 -46.52 11.68
C SER A 20 0.32 -45.78 10.46
N GLY A 21 -0.90 -45.24 10.64
CA GLY A 21 -1.47 -44.05 9.92
C GLY A 21 -3.02 -43.99 9.85
N PRO A 22 -3.70 -42.81 9.86
CA PRO A 22 -4.88 -42.53 10.73
C PRO A 22 -6.28 -42.30 10.08
N ASP A 23 -7.29 -42.17 10.97
CA ASP A 23 -8.56 -41.39 10.97
C ASP A 23 -9.67 -41.55 9.90
N LEU A 24 -10.93 -41.69 10.37
CA LEU A 24 -11.92 -40.59 10.37
C LEU A 24 -13.26 -40.96 11.07
N ALA A 25 -13.52 -40.18 12.12
CA ALA A 25 -14.78 -39.55 12.52
C ALA A 25 -16.02 -40.37 12.97
N PRO A 26 -16.49 -40.14 14.22
CA PRO A 26 -17.90 -40.29 14.58
C PRO A 26 -18.74 -39.17 13.93
N GLU A 27 -20.02 -39.47 13.76
CA GLU A 27 -21.09 -38.61 13.26
C GLU A 27 -21.06 -37.20 13.90
N ALA A 28 -20.38 -36.26 13.23
CA ALA A 28 -20.34 -34.87 13.61
C ALA A 28 -21.59 -34.17 13.05
N VAL A 29 -22.49 -33.80 13.95
CA VAL A 29 -23.59 -32.87 13.69
C VAL A 29 -23.00 -31.54 13.26
N PHE A 30 -23.06 -31.23 11.96
CA PHE A 30 -22.73 -29.91 11.45
C PHE A 30 -23.97 -29.01 11.53
N HIS A 31 -23.79 -27.90 12.25
CA HIS A 31 -24.70 -26.76 12.40
C HIS A 31 -25.83 -26.91 13.43
N ARG A 32 -25.57 -26.42 14.65
CA ARG A 32 -26.58 -25.65 15.39
C ARG A 32 -26.72 -24.31 14.70
N ASP A 33 -27.95 -23.83 14.59
CA ASP A 33 -28.26 -22.43 14.24
C ASP A 33 -27.45 -21.50 15.16
N PRO A 34 -26.59 -20.61 14.63
CA PRO A 34 -25.81 -19.66 15.43
C PRO A 34 -26.68 -18.83 16.38
N ALA A 35 -27.95 -18.59 16.04
CA ALA A 35 -28.90 -17.87 16.88
C ALA A 35 -29.39 -18.66 18.10
N THR A 36 -29.10 -19.97 18.18
CA THR A 36 -29.55 -20.89 19.25
C THR A 36 -28.43 -21.35 20.18
N VAL A 37 -27.17 -21.03 19.86
CA VAL A 37 -26.07 -21.20 20.81
C VAL A 37 -26.16 -20.05 21.81
N ARG A 38 -26.52 -20.35 23.07
CA ARG A 38 -26.25 -19.40 24.16
C ARG A 38 -24.73 -19.26 24.23
N GLU A 39 -24.20 -18.17 23.68
CA GLU A 39 -22.82 -17.77 23.85
C GLU A 39 -22.53 -17.73 25.36
N HIS A 40 -21.66 -18.61 25.84
CA HIS A 40 -21.23 -18.61 27.23
C HIS A 40 -20.14 -17.55 27.36
N TYR A 41 -20.57 -16.31 27.56
CA TYR A 41 -19.66 -15.19 27.75
C TYR A 41 -18.93 -15.32 29.08
N GLN A 42 -17.59 -15.26 29.10
CA GLN A 42 -16.81 -15.18 30.34
C GLN A 42 -16.08 -13.83 30.43
N PRO A 43 -16.81 -12.68 30.44
CA PRO A 43 -16.24 -11.34 30.51
C PRO A 43 -15.36 -11.11 31.73
N TRP A 44 -15.51 -11.91 32.79
CA TRP A 44 -14.67 -11.82 33.99
C TRP A 44 -13.19 -12.17 33.74
N LEU A 45 -12.88 -12.97 32.71
CA LEU A 45 -11.49 -13.33 32.36
C LEU A 45 -10.68 -12.11 31.89
N LEU A 46 -11.33 -11.16 31.20
CA LEU A 46 -10.70 -9.91 30.80
C LEU A 46 -10.24 -9.11 32.03
N PHE A 47 -11.12 -8.97 33.02
CA PHE A 47 -10.83 -8.22 34.23
C PHE A 47 -9.84 -8.93 35.15
N ALA A 48 -9.83 -10.27 35.17
CA ALA A 48 -8.79 -11.05 35.84
C ALA A 48 -7.42 -10.83 35.19
N HIS A 49 -7.34 -10.88 33.85
CA HIS A 49 -6.11 -10.60 33.12
C HIS A 49 -5.59 -9.19 33.37
N LEU A 50 -6.46 -8.17 33.33
CA LEU A 50 -6.09 -6.80 33.65
C LEU A 50 -5.60 -6.64 35.09
N GLY A 51 -6.10 -7.43 36.03
CA GLY A 51 -5.59 -7.48 37.41
C GLY A 51 -4.15 -7.97 37.48
N GLU A 52 -3.84 -9.07 36.80
CA GLU A 52 -2.46 -9.59 36.69
C GLU A 52 -1.52 -8.58 36.00
N THR A 53 -2.01 -7.88 34.97
CA THR A 53 -1.21 -6.87 34.28
C THR A 53 -0.95 -5.64 35.16
N LEU A 54 -1.95 -5.16 35.91
CA LEU A 54 -1.76 -4.05 36.85
C LEU A 54 -0.82 -4.41 38.02
N GLU A 55 -0.84 -5.66 38.47
CA GLU A 55 0.15 -6.16 39.43
C GLU A 55 1.58 -6.16 38.85
N SER A 56 1.72 -6.44 37.55
CA SER A 56 2.98 -6.34 36.82
C SER A 56 3.47 -4.89 36.70
N VAL A 57 2.56 -3.92 36.53
CA VAL A 57 2.88 -2.48 36.60
C VAL A 57 3.44 -2.11 37.97
N ALA A 58 2.86 -2.61 39.06
CA ALA A 58 3.37 -2.38 40.42
C ALA A 58 4.78 -2.96 40.62
N SER A 59 5.17 -3.95 39.81
CA SER A 59 6.49 -4.59 39.80
C SER A 59 7.48 -3.92 38.83
N ALA A 60 7.13 -2.76 38.27
CA ALA A 60 7.91 -2.00 37.29
C ALA A 60 8.15 -2.70 35.93
N GLU A 61 7.30 -3.67 35.55
CA GLU A 61 7.31 -4.27 34.21
C GLU A 61 6.47 -3.43 33.20
N PHE A 62 6.80 -2.14 33.04
CA PHE A 62 5.95 -1.17 32.33
C PHE A 62 5.75 -1.47 30.83
N GLU A 63 6.83 -1.72 30.09
CA GLU A 63 6.77 -1.97 28.65
C GLU A 63 5.88 -3.18 28.35
N ARG A 64 6.14 -4.29 29.05
CA ARG A 64 5.36 -5.52 28.92
C ARG A 64 3.90 -5.33 29.35
N SER A 65 3.66 -4.62 30.44
CA SER A 65 2.30 -4.36 30.91
C SER A 65 1.51 -3.50 29.91
N LEU A 66 2.15 -2.51 29.29
CA LEU A 66 1.54 -1.68 28.25
C LEU A 66 1.26 -2.48 26.97
N GLU A 67 2.16 -3.40 26.58
CA GLU A 67 1.92 -4.34 25.48
C GLU A 67 0.73 -5.25 25.77
N ASP A 68 0.66 -5.84 26.97
CA ASP A 68 -0.42 -6.74 27.38
C ASP A 68 -1.77 -6.01 27.43
N ILE A 69 -1.83 -4.80 27.98
CA ILE A 69 -3.06 -3.98 28.01
C ILE A 69 -3.46 -3.55 26.59
N SER A 70 -2.51 -3.07 25.77
CA SER A 70 -2.81 -2.59 24.42
C SER A 70 -3.13 -3.71 23.44
N ALA A 71 -2.76 -4.96 23.74
CA ALA A 71 -3.17 -6.16 23.01
C ALA A 71 -4.64 -6.50 23.25
N VAL A 72 -5.28 -5.95 24.30
CA VAL A 72 -6.69 -6.17 24.58
C VAL A 72 -7.56 -5.52 23.51
N ARG A 73 -8.07 -6.34 22.60
CA ARG A 73 -9.08 -5.94 21.61
C ARG A 73 -10.48 -6.19 22.20
N VAL A 74 -11.02 -5.21 22.92
CA VAL A 74 -12.36 -5.26 23.55
C VAL A 74 -13.47 -5.61 22.54
N GLU A 75 -13.30 -5.22 21.27
CA GLU A 75 -14.24 -5.53 20.17
C GLU A 75 -14.23 -7.00 19.75
N TRP A 76 -13.15 -7.72 20.05
CA TRP A 76 -12.97 -9.15 19.75
C TRP A 76 -13.16 -10.01 21.00
N ALA A 77 -13.16 -9.39 22.18
CA ALA A 77 -13.60 -10.02 23.42
C ALA A 77 -15.09 -10.31 23.31
N HIS A 78 -15.47 -11.58 23.44
CA HIS A 78 -16.88 -11.99 23.41
C HIS A 78 -17.52 -11.55 24.74
N ILE A 79 -17.91 -10.27 24.84
CA ILE A 79 -18.50 -9.63 26.02
C ILE A 79 -19.89 -9.05 25.70
N PRO A 80 -20.82 -9.00 26.67
CA PRO A 80 -22.15 -8.43 26.44
C PRO A 80 -22.09 -6.97 25.98
N SER A 81 -22.95 -6.58 25.04
CA SER A 81 -22.99 -5.21 24.47
C SER A 81 -23.12 -4.11 25.53
N GLY A 82 -23.82 -4.38 26.64
CA GLY A 82 -23.93 -3.46 27.78
C GLY A 82 -22.66 -3.31 28.64
N VAL A 83 -21.61 -4.08 28.37
CA VAL A 83 -20.31 -4.07 29.08
C VAL A 83 -19.17 -3.59 28.18
N VAL A 84 -19.33 -3.59 26.85
CA VAL A 84 -18.29 -3.20 25.88
C VAL A 84 -17.75 -1.80 26.16
N GLU A 85 -18.62 -0.80 26.33
CA GLU A 85 -18.19 0.57 26.58
C GLU A 85 -17.48 0.71 27.95
N LEU A 86 -17.95 -0.02 28.96
CA LEU A 86 -17.31 -0.03 30.28
C LEU A 86 -15.93 -0.69 30.21
N ALA A 87 -15.80 -1.81 29.49
CA ALA A 87 -14.53 -2.50 29.28
C ALA A 87 -13.54 -1.64 28.48
N ARG A 88 -14.00 -0.94 27.43
CA ARG A 88 -13.18 -0.01 26.65
C ARG A 88 -12.63 1.11 27.53
N ARG A 89 -13.51 1.76 28.30
CA ARG A 89 -13.11 2.80 29.25
C ARG A 89 -12.15 2.27 30.30
N TYR A 90 -12.38 1.07 30.80
CA TYR A 90 -11.52 0.44 31.80
C TYR A 90 -10.11 0.18 31.27
N VAL A 91 -9.99 -0.42 30.09
CA VAL A 91 -8.70 -0.65 29.42
C VAL A 91 -7.97 0.67 29.19
N GLN A 92 -8.68 1.70 28.71
CA GLN A 92 -8.10 3.03 28.52
C GLN A 92 -7.54 3.61 29.82
N LEU A 93 -8.29 3.52 30.93
CA LEU A 93 -7.82 3.97 32.24
C LEU A 93 -6.58 3.17 32.70
N CYS A 94 -6.52 1.87 32.45
CA CYS A 94 -5.34 1.06 32.74
C CYS A 94 -4.13 1.48 31.91
N GLU A 95 -4.29 1.73 30.60
CA GLU A 95 -3.21 2.21 29.73
C GLU A 95 -2.67 3.57 30.19
N GLU A 96 -3.57 4.49 30.49
CA GLU A 96 -3.24 5.86 30.92
C GLU A 96 -2.52 5.84 32.28
N LEU A 97 -3.04 5.10 33.25
CA LEU A 97 -2.39 4.93 34.55
C LEU A 97 -0.99 4.30 34.39
N THR A 98 -0.87 3.24 33.59
CA THR A 98 0.41 2.55 33.38
C THR A 98 1.47 3.50 32.83
N ARG A 99 1.10 4.32 31.84
CA ARG A 99 2.00 5.33 31.27
C ARG A 99 2.41 6.36 32.32
N ILE A 100 1.46 6.91 33.08
CA ILE A 100 1.77 7.92 34.10
C ILE A 100 2.67 7.36 35.21
N ILE A 101 2.42 6.13 35.67
CA ILE A 101 3.28 5.49 36.68
C ILE A 101 4.70 5.26 36.14
N ALA A 102 4.83 4.88 34.86
CA ALA A 102 6.13 4.75 34.20
C ALA A 102 6.85 6.11 34.08
N ASP A 103 6.15 7.16 33.65
CA ASP A 103 6.70 8.51 33.52
C ASP A 103 7.17 9.06 34.89
N ILE A 104 6.43 8.80 35.97
CA ILE A 104 6.84 9.17 37.34
C ILE A 104 8.11 8.41 37.74
N PHE A 105 8.18 7.10 37.46
CA PHE A 105 9.34 6.28 37.76
C PHE A 105 10.59 6.81 37.05
N GLU A 106 10.50 7.08 35.76
CA GLU A 106 11.60 7.64 34.96
C GLU A 106 12.02 9.02 35.46
N ALA A 107 11.07 9.90 35.77
CA ALA A 107 11.37 11.23 36.30
C ALA A 107 12.06 11.17 37.67
N LEU A 108 11.67 10.23 38.54
CA LEU A 108 12.31 10.02 39.84
C LEU A 108 13.73 9.48 39.72
N ASP A 109 13.96 8.51 38.83
CA ASP A 109 15.29 7.96 38.57
C ASP A 109 16.22 9.03 37.97
N GLU A 110 15.70 9.85 37.06
CA GLU A 110 16.45 10.97 36.50
C GLU A 110 16.73 12.06 37.54
N ALA A 111 15.77 12.36 38.42
CA ALA A 111 15.97 13.30 39.52
C ALA A 111 17.08 12.82 40.47
N ASP A 112 17.10 11.54 40.85
CA ASP A 112 18.16 10.97 41.69
C ASP A 112 19.52 11.04 41.00
N ARG A 113 19.60 10.66 39.71
CA ARG A 113 20.85 10.73 38.93
C ARG A 113 21.37 12.16 38.83
N MET A 114 20.52 13.12 38.51
CA MET A 114 20.89 14.54 38.43
C MET A 114 21.28 15.11 39.79
N LEU A 115 20.63 14.64 40.86
CA LEU A 115 20.96 15.03 42.23
C LEU A 115 22.33 14.51 42.64
N GLU A 116 22.70 13.27 42.28
CA GLU A 116 24.04 12.71 42.50
C GLU A 116 25.14 13.57 41.85
N GLU A 117 24.85 14.16 40.69
CA GLU A 117 25.74 15.06 39.93
C GLU A 117 25.71 16.52 40.44
N ASN A 118 24.97 16.82 41.51
CA ASN A 118 24.70 18.17 42.03
C ASN A 118 24.03 19.12 41.02
N ASN A 119 23.36 18.59 39.99
CA ASN A 119 22.62 19.39 39.02
C ASN A 119 21.22 19.75 39.56
N LEU A 120 21.18 20.68 40.51
CA LEU A 120 19.96 21.05 41.23
C LEU A 120 18.87 21.66 40.34
N ALA A 121 19.26 22.40 39.29
CA ALA A 121 18.30 23.01 38.37
C ALA A 121 17.52 21.93 37.59
N SER A 122 18.22 20.93 37.06
CA SER A 122 17.60 19.85 36.29
C SER A 122 16.85 18.88 37.20
N THR A 123 17.39 18.59 38.40
CA THR A 123 16.67 17.85 39.46
C THR A 123 15.33 18.52 39.78
N GLY A 124 15.33 19.85 39.93
CA GLY A 124 14.12 20.62 40.17
C GLY A 124 13.07 20.45 39.08
N GLN A 125 13.49 20.43 37.81
CA GLN A 125 12.58 20.22 36.67
C GLN A 125 11.94 18.82 36.69
N ALA A 126 12.73 17.76 36.94
CA ALA A 126 12.20 16.40 37.05
C ALA A 126 11.23 16.25 38.24
N LEU A 127 11.47 16.95 39.35
CA LEU A 127 10.56 16.98 40.48
C LEU A 127 9.26 17.74 40.18
N GLU A 128 9.29 18.81 39.37
CA GLU A 128 8.05 19.47 38.90
C GLU A 128 7.18 18.51 38.08
N ASP A 129 7.79 17.68 37.23
CA ASP A 129 7.06 16.66 36.48
C ASP A 129 6.41 15.63 37.40
N CYS A 130 7.13 15.17 38.43
CA CYS A 130 6.56 14.30 39.46
C CYS A 130 5.39 14.97 40.20
N ARG A 131 5.52 16.25 40.59
CA ARG A 131 4.44 16.99 41.27
C ARG A 131 3.19 17.17 40.43
N ARG A 132 3.33 17.22 39.11
CA ARG A 132 2.20 17.27 38.18
C ARG A 132 1.55 15.89 38.00
N LEU A 133 2.35 14.84 37.85
CA LEU A 133 1.88 13.50 37.49
C LEU A 133 1.32 12.70 38.69
N LEU A 134 1.86 12.89 39.91
CA LEU A 134 1.42 12.15 41.09
C LEU A 134 -0.07 12.38 41.45
N PRO A 135 -0.60 13.62 41.43
CA PRO A 135 -2.03 13.85 41.60
C PRO A 135 -2.87 13.18 40.50
N GLU A 136 -2.40 13.22 39.26
CA GLU A 136 -3.08 12.61 38.11
C GLU A 136 -3.16 11.09 38.23
N ALA A 137 -2.07 10.44 38.66
CA ALA A 137 -2.05 9.01 38.96
C ALA A 137 -3.07 8.63 40.04
N LYS A 138 -3.19 9.42 41.11
CA LYS A 138 -4.17 9.20 42.18
C LYS A 138 -5.61 9.37 41.71
N GLU A 139 -5.87 10.37 40.86
CA GLU A 139 -7.19 10.55 40.25
C GLU A 139 -7.58 9.35 39.36
N LEU A 140 -6.63 8.82 38.57
CA LEU A 140 -6.85 7.64 37.74
C LEU A 140 -7.03 6.36 38.56
N LEU A 141 -6.29 6.19 39.66
CA LEU A 141 -6.50 5.08 40.60
C LEU A 141 -7.91 5.12 41.18
N GLN A 142 -8.38 6.30 41.62
CA GLN A 142 -9.76 6.45 42.10
C GLN A 142 -10.78 6.16 41.00
N ALA A 143 -10.54 6.62 39.77
CA ALA A 143 -11.41 6.36 38.63
C ALA A 143 -11.46 4.86 38.28
N LEU A 144 -10.35 4.13 38.42
CA LEU A 144 -10.30 2.68 38.24
C LEU A 144 -11.01 1.93 39.37
N GLU A 145 -10.89 2.35 40.62
CA GLU A 145 -11.66 1.78 41.73
C GLU A 145 -13.18 1.90 41.51
N ASP A 146 -13.63 3.08 41.07
CA ASP A 146 -15.01 3.38 40.74
C ASP A 146 -15.47 2.55 39.53
N ALA A 147 -14.68 2.53 38.45
CA ALA A 147 -14.96 1.77 37.24
C ALA A 147 -15.02 0.26 37.54
N THR A 148 -14.18 -0.25 38.43
CA THR A 148 -14.20 -1.66 38.81
C THR A 148 -15.48 -1.98 39.58
N SER A 149 -15.90 -1.10 40.50
CA SER A 149 -17.17 -1.25 41.21
C SER A 149 -18.37 -1.27 40.25
N GLU A 150 -18.36 -0.38 39.25
CA GLU A 150 -19.41 -0.27 38.22
C GLU A 150 -19.47 -1.52 37.33
N VAL A 151 -18.33 -1.95 36.79
CA VAL A 151 -18.20 -3.14 35.93
C VAL A 151 -18.73 -4.38 36.65
N PHE A 152 -18.26 -4.66 37.86
CA PHE A 152 -18.68 -5.86 38.59
C PHE A 152 -20.15 -5.80 39.05
N ALA A 153 -20.70 -4.61 39.29
CA ALA A 153 -22.14 -4.45 39.53
C ALA A 153 -22.97 -4.75 38.28
N VAL A 154 -22.49 -4.40 37.08
CA VAL A 154 -23.14 -4.76 35.81
C VAL A 154 -23.01 -6.26 35.54
N LEU A 155 -21.82 -6.84 35.68
CA LEU A 155 -21.56 -8.27 35.45
C LEU A 155 -22.41 -9.19 36.35
N ARG A 156 -22.64 -8.79 37.62
CA ARG A 156 -23.53 -9.51 38.54
C ARG A 156 -25.01 -9.44 38.10
N ARG A 157 -25.45 -8.31 37.53
CA ARG A 157 -26.84 -8.11 37.08
C ARG A 157 -27.13 -8.82 35.75
N THR A 158 -26.18 -8.84 34.83
CA THR A 158 -26.33 -9.42 33.48
C THR A 158 -26.01 -10.91 33.41
N GLY A 159 -25.46 -11.49 34.48
CA GLY A 159 -25.08 -12.89 34.53
C GLY A 159 -23.88 -13.18 33.63
N GLY A 160 -22.75 -12.50 33.88
CA GLY A 160 -21.50 -12.52 33.09
C GLY A 160 -20.75 -13.86 33.04
N GLY A 161 -21.48 -14.97 32.90
CA GLY A 161 -21.08 -16.37 32.64
C GLY A 161 -19.98 -17.01 33.48
N GLY A 162 -19.52 -16.34 34.55
CA GLY A 162 -18.74 -16.93 35.63
C GLY A 162 -19.61 -17.32 36.84
N THR A 163 -19.07 -18.19 37.68
CA THR A 163 -19.65 -18.44 39.02
C THR A 163 -19.51 -17.21 39.91
N THR A 164 -20.35 -17.08 40.94
CA THR A 164 -20.23 -16.01 41.94
C THR A 164 -18.86 -15.99 42.61
N ALA A 165 -18.20 -17.15 42.76
CA ALA A 165 -16.84 -17.27 43.27
C ALA A 165 -15.81 -16.66 42.31
N GLN A 166 -15.86 -16.99 41.01
CA GLN A 166 -14.92 -16.46 40.00
C GLN A 166 -15.03 -14.93 39.84
N LEU A 167 -16.25 -14.38 39.88
CA LEU A 167 -16.44 -12.93 39.85
C LEU A 167 -15.93 -12.25 41.12
N ALA A 168 -16.01 -12.91 42.28
CA ALA A 168 -15.46 -12.39 43.52
C ALA A 168 -13.92 -12.44 43.52
N GLU A 169 -13.33 -13.51 42.99
CA GLU A 169 -11.89 -13.70 42.85
C GLU A 169 -11.26 -12.66 41.90
N ALA A 170 -11.85 -12.45 40.70
CA ALA A 170 -11.35 -11.44 39.77
C ALA A 170 -11.45 -10.01 40.33
N ARG A 171 -12.53 -9.69 41.07
CA ARG A 171 -12.64 -8.39 41.77
C ARG A 171 -11.57 -8.26 42.84
N ALA A 172 -11.35 -9.30 43.65
CA ALA A 172 -10.35 -9.28 44.71
C ALA A 172 -8.92 -9.11 44.17
N SER A 173 -8.60 -9.75 43.04
CA SER A 173 -7.31 -9.56 42.36
C SER A 173 -7.12 -8.12 41.89
N LEU A 174 -8.15 -7.50 41.28
CA LEU A 174 -8.09 -6.09 40.89
C LEU A 174 -7.99 -5.13 42.09
N ASP A 175 -8.74 -5.40 43.16
CA ASP A 175 -8.64 -4.64 44.41
C ASP A 175 -7.23 -4.71 44.99
N ALA A 176 -6.60 -5.89 44.96
CA ALA A 176 -5.23 -6.07 45.41
C ALA A 176 -4.23 -5.30 44.51
N ALA A 177 -4.37 -5.38 43.19
CA ALA A 177 -3.50 -4.66 42.25
C ALA A 177 -3.62 -3.13 42.41
N LEU A 178 -4.85 -2.60 42.55
CA LEU A 178 -5.06 -1.17 42.80
C LEU A 178 -4.48 -0.72 44.15
N ALA A 179 -4.59 -1.54 45.19
CA ALA A 179 -3.95 -1.26 46.48
C ALA A 179 -2.42 -1.22 46.38
N LEU A 180 -1.81 -2.15 45.64
CA LEU A 180 -0.36 -2.15 45.40
C LEU A 180 0.09 -0.89 44.64
N LEU A 181 -0.68 -0.48 43.63
CA LEU A 181 -0.36 0.74 42.87
C LEU A 181 -0.55 2.01 43.72
N LEU A 182 -1.53 2.02 44.63
CA LEU A 182 -1.68 3.11 45.60
C LEU A 182 -0.47 3.17 46.55
N GLU A 183 -0.06 2.04 47.13
CA GLU A 183 1.15 1.95 47.96
C GLU A 183 2.41 2.42 47.20
N LEU A 184 2.52 2.06 45.91
CA LEU A 184 3.61 2.52 45.04
C LEU A 184 3.59 4.04 44.85
N THR A 185 2.42 4.64 44.58
CA THR A 185 2.31 6.11 44.45
C THR A 185 2.65 6.84 45.75
N GLU A 186 2.28 6.28 46.91
CA GLU A 186 2.69 6.83 48.21
C GLU A 186 4.20 6.72 48.43
N ALA A 187 4.82 5.61 48.02
CA ALA A 187 6.27 5.44 48.05
C ALA A 187 6.99 6.46 47.14
N TYR A 188 6.43 6.73 45.96
CA TYR A 188 6.94 7.77 45.05
C TYR A 188 6.83 9.17 45.65
N GLU A 189 5.72 9.52 46.31
CA GLU A 189 5.61 10.80 47.04
C GLU A 189 6.66 10.93 48.14
N GLN A 190 6.92 9.87 48.89
CA GLN A 190 7.98 9.86 49.90
C GLN A 190 9.37 10.04 49.28
N ARG A 191 9.62 9.42 48.11
CA ARG A 191 10.86 9.59 47.36
C ARG A 191 11.02 11.03 46.87
N VAL A 192 9.99 11.65 46.30
CA VAL A 192 9.98 13.08 45.93
C VAL A 192 10.38 13.94 47.14
N ALA A 193 9.73 13.75 48.28
CA ALA A 193 10.01 14.53 49.50
C ALA A 193 11.46 14.34 49.98
N ALA A 194 12.01 13.13 49.89
CA ALA A 194 13.39 12.84 50.26
C ALA A 194 14.40 13.53 49.31
N ILE A 195 14.14 13.51 48.00
CA ILE A 195 14.97 14.22 47.01
C ILE A 195 14.90 15.74 47.28
N GLU A 196 13.71 16.29 47.54
CA GLU A 196 13.53 17.71 47.86
C GLU A 196 14.32 18.14 49.11
N GLU A 197 14.32 17.33 50.16
CA GLU A 197 15.13 17.58 51.37
C GLU A 197 16.63 17.62 51.04
N GLN A 198 17.11 16.68 50.22
CA GLN A 198 18.49 16.65 49.78
C GLN A 198 18.86 17.85 48.89
N VAL A 199 17.95 18.29 48.01
CA VAL A 199 18.13 19.50 47.19
C VAL A 199 18.30 20.73 48.08
N VAL A 200 17.48 20.88 49.13
CA VAL A 200 17.61 21.97 50.10
C VAL A 200 18.96 21.90 50.82
N GLY A 201 19.41 20.72 51.21
CA GLY A 201 20.73 20.52 51.84
C GLY A 201 21.89 20.91 50.91
N LYS A 202 21.84 20.47 49.65
CA LYS A 202 22.88 20.75 48.65
C LYS A 202 22.87 22.19 48.14
N ALA A 203 21.73 22.89 48.19
CA ALA A 203 21.63 24.30 47.79
C ALA A 203 22.52 25.25 48.62
N ALA A 204 22.96 24.82 49.81
CA ALA A 204 23.91 25.56 50.64
C ALA A 204 25.38 25.42 50.20
N LEU A 205 25.69 24.50 49.28
CA LEU A 205 27.05 24.31 48.77
C LEU A 205 27.47 25.50 47.90
N PRO A 206 28.72 25.98 48.01
CA PRO A 206 29.19 27.08 47.19
C PRO A 206 29.29 26.70 45.71
N GLN A 207 28.92 27.63 44.84
CA GLN A 207 28.97 27.47 43.38
C GLN A 207 30.24 28.11 42.80
N PRO A 208 31.10 27.34 42.12
CA PRO A 208 32.25 27.89 41.40
C PRO A 208 31.82 28.84 40.28
N THR A 209 32.54 29.94 40.13
CA THR A 209 32.43 30.88 39.02
C THR A 209 33.51 30.57 38.00
N VAL A 210 33.11 30.28 36.76
CA VAL A 210 34.00 30.12 35.61
C VAL A 210 33.95 31.41 34.79
N ILE A 211 35.11 31.93 34.44
CA ILE A 211 35.26 33.02 33.46
C ILE A 211 36.17 32.47 32.38
N ALA A 212 35.69 32.44 31.14
CA ALA A 212 36.41 31.89 30.00
C ALA A 212 36.37 32.88 28.82
N GLN A 213 37.38 32.80 27.97
CA GLN A 213 37.49 33.56 26.74
C GLN A 213 38.06 32.67 25.63
N LEU A 214 37.72 33.02 24.39
CA LEU A 214 38.12 32.32 23.19
C LEU A 214 39.10 33.18 22.39
N ASP A 215 40.20 32.59 21.92
CA ASP A 215 41.18 33.25 21.06
C ASP A 215 41.71 32.29 19.97
N PRO A 216 41.49 32.56 18.67
CA PRO A 216 40.66 33.64 18.12
C PRO A 216 39.15 33.32 18.19
N GLU A 217 38.29 34.34 18.23
CA GLU A 217 36.81 34.19 18.13
C GLU A 217 36.33 33.74 16.74
N ALA A 218 37.23 33.75 15.75
CA ALA A 218 36.96 33.29 14.40
C ALA A 218 38.17 32.57 13.82
N ALA A 219 37.95 31.34 13.36
CA ALA A 219 38.99 30.46 12.80
C ALA A 219 38.45 29.69 11.59
N TRP A 220 39.35 29.23 10.72
CA TRP A 220 38.96 28.36 9.61
C TRP A 220 38.64 26.95 10.11
N VAL A 221 37.81 26.21 9.36
CA VAL A 221 37.63 24.77 9.60
C VAL A 221 38.99 24.07 9.67
N GLY A 222 39.15 23.11 10.60
CA GLY A 222 40.40 22.41 10.80
C GLY A 222 41.48 23.17 11.59
N GLU A 223 41.32 24.49 11.82
CA GLU A 223 42.27 25.27 12.62
C GLU A 223 42.07 25.06 14.14
N MET A 224 43.08 25.49 14.90
CA MET A 224 43.06 25.44 16.35
C MET A 224 42.53 26.75 16.93
N VAL A 225 41.62 26.66 17.90
CA VAL A 225 41.22 27.78 18.78
C VAL A 225 41.64 27.48 20.21
N ALA A 226 42.05 28.51 20.94
CA ALA A 226 42.42 28.40 22.34
C ALA A 226 41.28 28.92 23.24
N VAL A 227 40.90 28.11 24.21
CA VAL A 227 40.00 28.51 25.29
C VAL A 227 40.85 28.68 26.54
N ALA A 228 40.78 29.84 27.18
CA ALA A 228 41.50 30.11 28.41
C ALA A 228 40.60 30.82 29.41
N GLY A 229 40.84 30.62 30.69
CA GLY A 229 39.97 31.18 31.71
C GLY A 229 40.46 30.96 33.12
N THR A 230 39.62 31.33 34.08
CA THR A 230 39.85 31.09 35.51
C THR A 230 38.61 30.54 36.19
N VAL A 231 38.81 29.70 37.20
CA VAL A 231 37.76 29.12 38.05
C VAL A 231 38.02 29.50 39.49
N ARG A 232 36.99 30.07 40.14
CA ARG A 232 37.07 30.50 41.54
C ARG A 232 35.84 30.08 42.34
N VAL A 233 36.03 29.83 43.62
CA VAL A 233 34.96 29.56 44.60
C VAL A 233 35.14 30.53 45.75
N ASP A 234 34.11 31.32 46.07
CA ASP A 234 34.15 32.36 47.11
C ASP A 234 35.39 33.29 46.99
N GLY A 235 35.75 33.63 45.75
CA GLY A 235 36.91 34.48 45.42
C GLY A 235 38.28 33.79 45.49
N LYS A 236 38.37 32.52 45.85
CA LYS A 236 39.62 31.74 45.91
C LYS A 236 39.80 30.87 44.66
N PRO A 237 41.05 30.67 44.18
CA PRO A 237 41.32 29.81 43.03
C PRO A 237 41.02 28.33 43.32
N LEU A 238 40.44 27.62 42.35
CA LEU A 238 40.09 26.20 42.45
C LEU A 238 41.12 25.30 41.74
N GLY A 239 42.37 25.30 42.22
CA GLY A 239 43.45 24.53 41.59
C GLY A 239 43.39 23.02 41.79
N GLY A 240 44.02 22.27 40.88
CA GLY A 240 44.12 20.81 40.92
C GLY A 240 42.83 20.07 40.55
N ARG A 241 41.92 20.74 39.84
CA ARG A 241 40.64 20.21 39.33
C ARG A 241 40.60 20.37 37.82
N GLU A 242 39.55 19.87 37.19
CA GLU A 242 39.36 19.96 35.74
C GLU A 242 38.12 20.79 35.39
N VAL A 243 38.16 21.51 34.27
CA VAL A 243 36.97 22.02 33.59
C VAL A 243 36.66 21.16 32.37
N GLN A 244 35.38 20.95 32.11
CA GLN A 244 34.88 20.27 30.93
C GLN A 244 34.61 21.27 29.81
N LEU A 245 35.00 20.89 28.59
CA LEU A 245 34.72 21.66 27.38
C LEU A 245 33.85 20.82 26.44
N CYS A 246 32.77 21.43 25.97
CA CYS A 246 31.87 20.85 24.99
C CYS A 246 31.83 21.72 23.72
N LEU A 247 31.77 21.11 22.54
CA LEU A 247 31.48 21.78 21.27
C LEU A 247 30.09 21.33 20.83
N ASP A 248 29.15 22.27 20.75
CA ASP A 248 27.74 22.01 20.41
C ASP A 248 27.19 20.84 21.27
N GLU A 249 27.32 20.97 22.60
CA GLU A 249 26.90 20.01 23.64
C GLU A 249 27.72 18.71 23.73
N LYS A 250 28.55 18.39 22.74
CA LYS A 250 29.40 17.19 22.77
C LYS A 250 30.72 17.45 23.49
N VAL A 251 31.06 16.61 24.47
CA VAL A 251 32.35 16.70 25.19
C VAL A 251 33.52 16.54 24.21
N VAL A 252 34.38 17.56 24.12
CA VAL A 252 35.58 17.57 23.28
C VAL A 252 36.88 17.45 24.09
N GLY A 253 36.82 17.70 25.39
CA GLY A 253 37.95 17.45 26.29
C GLY A 253 37.79 18.09 27.66
N VAL A 254 38.84 17.92 28.47
CA VAL A 254 38.97 18.51 29.81
C VAL A 254 40.28 19.30 29.91
N ALA A 255 40.28 20.36 30.70
CA ALA A 255 41.46 21.18 30.97
C ALA A 255 41.76 21.24 32.46
N GLN A 256 43.02 21.01 32.83
CA GLN A 256 43.50 21.12 34.21
C GLN A 256 43.51 22.58 34.65
N ILE A 257 43.05 22.82 35.88
CA ILE A 257 43.08 24.09 36.57
C ILE A 257 44.34 24.15 37.42
N ASP A 258 45.20 25.14 37.19
CA ASP A 258 46.44 25.35 37.94
C ASP A 258 46.20 25.93 39.35
N ASP A 259 47.26 26.04 40.14
CA ASP A 259 47.19 26.56 41.53
C ASP A 259 46.70 28.03 41.60
N ALA A 260 46.79 28.79 40.51
CA ALA A 260 46.26 30.15 40.41
C ALA A 260 44.79 30.18 39.97
N GLY A 261 44.19 29.01 39.72
CA GLY A 261 42.82 28.85 39.27
C GLY A 261 42.67 29.04 37.76
N ALA A 262 43.75 29.12 36.98
CA ALA A 262 43.70 29.31 35.54
C ALA A 262 43.70 27.97 34.78
N PHE A 263 43.08 27.96 33.61
CA PHE A 263 43.09 26.81 32.70
C PHE A 263 43.29 27.26 31.26
N GLN A 264 43.80 26.35 30.43
CA GLN A 264 43.90 26.54 28.98
C GLN A 264 43.64 25.22 28.26
N PHE A 265 42.88 25.29 27.16
CA PHE A 265 42.60 24.19 26.26
C PHE A 265 42.78 24.62 24.81
N ARG A 266 43.28 23.74 23.95
CA ARG A 266 43.35 23.98 22.50
C ARG A 266 42.44 22.99 21.80
N LEU A 267 41.43 23.51 21.12
CA LEU A 267 40.45 22.73 20.37
C LEU A 267 40.75 22.84 18.87
N LYS A 268 40.80 21.71 18.17
CA LYS A 268 40.80 21.69 16.71
C LYS A 268 39.35 21.74 16.22
N LEU A 269 38.99 22.74 15.42
CA LEU A 269 37.66 22.80 14.83
C LEU A 269 37.47 21.65 13.84
N PRO A 270 36.36 20.89 13.91
CA PRO A 270 36.09 19.82 12.95
C PRO A 270 35.86 20.38 11.54
N HIS A 271 36.04 19.54 10.51
CA HIS A 271 35.71 19.87 9.11
C HIS A 271 34.19 19.75 8.87
N GLU A 272 33.44 20.51 9.65
CA GLU A 272 32.00 20.63 9.53
C GLU A 272 31.68 22.08 9.18
N TYR A 273 31.22 22.28 7.95
CA TYR A 273 31.06 23.58 7.29
C TYR A 273 29.79 24.32 7.73
N VAL A 274 29.74 24.65 9.03
CA VAL A 274 28.65 25.39 9.68
C VAL A 274 29.19 26.72 10.18
N PRO A 275 28.56 27.88 9.89
CA PRO A 275 29.18 29.19 10.07
C PRO A 275 29.39 29.62 11.53
N LYS A 276 28.67 29.00 12.47
CA LYS A 276 28.74 29.31 13.89
C LYS A 276 28.66 28.03 14.70
N ARG A 277 29.52 27.92 15.71
CA ARG A 277 29.46 26.88 16.74
C ARG A 277 29.55 27.49 18.12
N VAL A 278 29.19 26.72 19.14
CA VAL A 278 29.29 27.15 20.53
C VAL A 278 30.21 26.21 21.29
N ILE A 279 31.24 26.78 21.91
CA ILE A 279 32.09 26.06 22.87
C ILE A 279 31.58 26.39 24.27
N THR A 280 31.06 25.39 24.97
CA THR A 280 30.59 25.56 26.34
C THR A 280 31.66 25.08 27.31
N VAL A 281 31.96 25.89 28.32
CA VAL A 281 32.92 25.57 29.38
C VAL A 281 32.22 25.53 30.72
N ALA A 282 32.38 24.46 31.47
CA ALA A 282 31.82 24.34 32.82
C ALA A 282 32.75 23.54 33.73
N TYR A 283 32.78 23.90 35.00
CA TYR A 283 33.28 23.03 36.06
C TYR A 283 32.15 22.09 36.50
N VAL A 284 32.42 20.79 36.41
CA VAL A 284 31.52 19.72 36.87
C VAL A 284 32.20 19.02 38.05
N PRO A 285 31.60 19.04 39.26
CA PRO A 285 32.21 18.41 40.43
C PRO A 285 32.29 16.90 40.25
N SER A 286 33.35 16.29 40.79
CA SER A 286 33.53 14.83 40.79
C SER A 286 34.18 14.35 42.08
N GLY A 287 33.96 13.07 42.41
CA GLY A 287 34.52 12.46 43.62
C GLY A 287 34.19 13.25 44.90
N GLY A 288 35.22 13.61 45.66
CA GLY A 288 35.05 14.34 46.92
C GLY A 288 34.44 15.74 46.77
N ASP A 289 34.52 16.35 45.59
CA ASP A 289 33.98 17.68 45.34
C ASP A 289 32.43 17.67 45.30
N LEU A 290 31.78 16.53 45.00
CA LEU A 290 30.31 16.38 45.04
C LEU A 290 29.72 16.65 46.44
N SER A 291 30.50 16.47 47.49
CA SER A 291 30.07 16.80 48.87
C SER A 291 30.32 18.25 49.27
N ARG A 292 30.95 19.05 48.41
CA ARG A 292 31.52 20.36 48.77
C ARG A 292 31.16 21.49 47.81
N LEU A 293 30.87 21.19 46.55
CA LEU A 293 30.74 22.17 45.48
C LEU A 293 29.53 21.86 44.60
N LEU A 294 28.85 22.90 44.14
CA LEU A 294 27.90 22.80 43.03
C LEU A 294 28.64 22.84 41.67
N PRO A 295 28.03 22.36 40.57
CA PRO A 295 28.50 22.67 39.23
C PRO A 295 28.45 24.17 38.97
N SER A 296 29.42 24.70 38.21
CA SER A 296 29.40 26.10 37.81
C SER A 296 28.30 26.36 36.78
N MET A 297 27.86 27.61 36.65
CA MET A 297 27.11 28.02 35.47
C MET A 297 27.97 27.85 34.20
N PRO A 298 27.44 27.24 33.14
CA PRO A 298 28.17 27.09 31.88
C PRO A 298 28.45 28.45 31.24
N VAL A 299 29.61 28.57 30.60
CA VAL A 299 30.02 29.74 29.81
C VAL A 299 30.03 29.37 28.34
N ASP A 300 29.13 29.98 27.57
CA ASP A 300 29.03 29.78 26.13
C ASP A 300 29.93 30.77 25.37
N LEU A 301 30.86 30.22 24.60
CA LEU A 301 31.82 30.95 23.78
C LEU A 301 31.49 30.69 22.30
N PRO A 302 30.78 31.62 21.62
CA PRO A 302 30.48 31.46 20.21
C PRO A 302 31.77 31.59 19.38
N VAL A 303 32.01 30.63 18.49
CA VAL A 303 33.09 30.67 17.50
C VAL A 303 32.52 30.83 16.10
N THR A 304 33.05 31.80 15.36
CA THR A 304 32.74 31.96 13.93
C THR A 304 33.65 31.04 13.12
N VAL A 305 33.06 30.10 12.40
CA VAL A 305 33.82 29.15 11.58
C VAL A 305 33.86 29.65 10.15
N ARG A 306 35.07 29.87 9.63
CA ARG A 306 35.32 30.35 8.27
C ARG A 306 35.58 29.18 7.32
N TYR A 307 34.97 29.26 6.15
CA TYR A 307 35.18 28.33 5.05
C TYR A 307 34.72 28.98 3.74
N HIS A 308 35.21 28.45 2.63
CA HIS A 308 34.74 28.84 1.30
C HIS A 308 33.45 28.10 0.97
N ASN A 309 32.35 28.82 0.77
CA ASN A 309 31.08 28.20 0.37
C ASN A 309 31.14 27.75 -1.09
N SER A 310 30.42 26.68 -1.41
CA SER A 310 30.33 26.12 -2.76
C SER A 310 28.87 26.13 -3.23
N GLY A 311 28.65 26.39 -4.51
CA GLY A 311 27.34 26.31 -5.17
C GLY A 311 27.44 25.58 -6.49
N ILE A 312 26.36 24.94 -6.92
CA ILE A 312 26.29 24.22 -8.20
C ILE A 312 25.11 24.77 -8.99
N GLU A 313 25.40 25.32 -10.16
CA GLU A 313 24.41 25.66 -11.17
C GLU A 313 24.54 24.66 -12.31
N ALA A 314 23.48 23.89 -12.58
CA ALA A 314 23.53 22.84 -13.57
C ALA A 314 22.23 22.76 -14.36
N SER A 315 22.33 22.23 -15.58
CA SER A 315 21.19 22.00 -16.45
C SER A 315 21.34 20.68 -17.20
N SER A 316 20.22 20.11 -17.62
CA SER A 316 20.16 18.95 -18.48
C SER A 316 19.30 19.24 -19.71
N ALA A 317 19.36 18.35 -20.70
CA ALA A 317 18.44 18.37 -21.82
C ALA A 317 16.99 18.30 -21.32
N SER A 318 16.10 19.08 -21.96
CA SER A 318 14.69 19.17 -21.57
C SER A 318 13.92 17.85 -21.70
N ARG A 319 14.45 16.87 -22.44
CA ARG A 319 13.91 15.52 -22.57
C ARG A 319 15.04 14.51 -22.57
N VAL A 320 14.90 13.51 -21.72
CA VAL A 320 15.84 12.39 -21.58
C VAL A 320 15.11 11.10 -21.99
N TYR A 321 15.78 10.25 -22.75
CA TYR A 321 15.21 9.01 -23.26
C TYR A 321 15.94 7.81 -22.64
N PRO A 322 15.22 6.83 -22.07
CA PRO A 322 15.82 5.60 -21.54
C PRO A 322 16.71 4.89 -22.57
N GLY A 323 17.90 4.44 -22.15
CA GLY A 323 18.87 3.75 -23.02
C GLY A 323 19.63 4.62 -24.02
N LEU A 324 19.33 5.93 -24.13
CA LEU A 324 20.13 6.88 -24.91
C LEU A 324 21.00 7.75 -24.00
N ALA A 325 22.19 8.10 -24.49
CA ALA A 325 23.09 9.01 -23.80
C ALA A 325 22.49 10.42 -23.75
N ALA A 326 22.41 10.98 -22.55
CA ALA A 326 22.07 12.36 -22.27
C ALA A 326 23.24 13.03 -21.53
N HIS A 327 23.18 14.35 -21.43
CA HIS A 327 24.26 15.15 -20.86
C HIS A 327 23.72 16.07 -19.77
N ILE A 328 24.53 16.26 -18.74
CA ILE A 328 24.40 17.32 -17.75
C ILE A 328 25.65 18.18 -17.83
N GLU A 329 25.44 19.48 -17.82
CA GLU A 329 26.50 20.48 -17.81
C GLU A 329 26.20 21.53 -16.73
N GLY A 330 27.24 22.09 -16.15
CA GLY A 330 27.09 23.06 -15.09
C GLY A 330 28.39 23.69 -14.66
N VAL A 331 28.29 24.56 -13.65
CA VAL A 331 29.40 25.28 -13.04
C VAL A 331 29.34 25.11 -11.53
N VAL A 332 30.48 24.77 -10.93
CA VAL A 332 30.69 24.82 -9.49
C VAL A 332 31.35 26.14 -9.16
N ALA A 333 30.64 26.99 -8.42
CA ALA A 333 31.15 28.28 -7.96
C ALA A 333 31.61 28.19 -6.50
N SER A 334 32.81 28.67 -6.21
CA SER A 334 33.32 28.83 -4.85
C SER A 334 34.33 29.98 -4.79
N SER A 335 34.55 30.53 -3.60
CA SER A 335 35.69 31.42 -3.33
C SER A 335 36.98 30.65 -2.98
N GLY A 336 36.90 29.32 -2.85
CA GLY A 336 38.02 28.42 -2.59
C GLY A 336 38.41 27.63 -3.84
N THR A 337 38.63 26.32 -3.70
CA THR A 337 39.01 25.46 -4.82
C THR A 337 37.84 25.25 -5.79
N ILE A 338 38.04 25.61 -7.06
CA ILE A 338 37.04 25.44 -8.12
C ILE A 338 37.42 24.41 -9.18
N GLY A 339 38.71 24.15 -9.40
CA GLY A 339 39.19 23.20 -10.40
C GLY A 339 39.51 21.83 -9.83
N GLU A 340 39.42 20.80 -10.68
CA GLU A 340 39.63 19.39 -10.32
C GLU A 340 38.72 18.94 -9.16
N ARG A 341 37.56 19.59 -8.99
CA ARG A 341 36.58 19.23 -7.97
C ARG A 341 35.74 18.08 -8.52
N PRO A 342 35.69 16.92 -7.84
CA PRO A 342 34.86 15.81 -8.30
C PRO A 342 33.38 16.19 -8.22
N VAL A 343 32.64 15.89 -9.28
CA VAL A 343 31.20 16.08 -9.39
C VAL A 343 30.56 14.73 -9.64
N GLU A 344 29.66 14.35 -8.75
CA GLU A 344 28.92 13.10 -8.82
C GLU A 344 27.46 13.37 -9.17
N VAL A 345 26.95 12.71 -10.21
CA VAL A 345 25.54 12.80 -10.60
C VAL A 345 24.84 11.49 -10.26
N ARG A 346 23.82 11.58 -9.39
CA ARG A 346 23.01 10.44 -8.95
C ARG A 346 21.57 10.53 -9.42
N TRP A 347 20.99 9.39 -9.75
CA TRP A 347 19.56 9.23 -9.98
C TRP A 347 19.06 8.07 -9.10
N ARG A 348 18.06 8.35 -8.25
CA ARG A 348 17.51 7.38 -7.27
C ARG A 348 18.56 6.68 -6.40
N GLY A 349 19.60 7.42 -6.01
CA GLY A 349 20.70 6.91 -5.19
C GLY A 349 21.81 6.17 -5.95
N HIS A 350 21.61 5.87 -7.24
CA HIS A 350 22.62 5.25 -8.09
C HIS A 350 23.47 6.30 -8.78
N ILE A 351 24.78 6.08 -8.83
CA ILE A 351 25.73 6.93 -9.55
C ILE A 351 25.52 6.74 -11.05
N MET A 352 25.09 7.80 -11.72
CA MET A 352 24.87 7.80 -13.17
C MET A 352 26.13 8.16 -13.93
N CYS A 353 26.89 9.13 -13.41
CA CYS A 353 28.18 9.51 -13.95
C CYS A 353 29.00 10.30 -12.91
N GLU A 354 30.32 10.25 -13.06
CA GLU A 354 31.30 10.98 -12.27
C GLU A 354 32.17 11.81 -13.24
N THR A 355 32.46 13.04 -12.87
CA THR A 355 33.34 13.94 -13.62
C THR A 355 34.10 14.85 -12.67
N ALA A 356 34.94 15.72 -13.20
CA ALA A 356 35.60 16.76 -12.42
C ALA A 356 35.42 18.11 -13.10
N THR A 357 35.47 19.17 -12.32
CA THR A 357 35.47 20.53 -12.86
C THR A 357 36.80 20.88 -13.50
N ASP A 358 36.76 21.68 -14.55
CA ASP A 358 37.96 22.29 -15.12
C ASP A 358 38.46 23.48 -14.27
N SER A 359 39.54 24.14 -14.71
CA SER A 359 40.12 25.30 -14.01
C SER A 359 39.18 26.49 -13.85
N THR A 360 38.03 26.51 -14.55
CA THR A 360 37.00 27.56 -14.46
C THR A 360 35.78 27.14 -13.64
N GLY A 361 35.78 25.91 -13.09
CA GLY A 361 34.66 25.34 -12.34
C GLY A 361 33.59 24.68 -13.23
N VAL A 362 33.79 24.65 -14.55
CA VAL A 362 32.82 24.06 -15.49
C VAL A 362 32.97 22.54 -15.49
N PHE A 363 31.86 21.82 -15.54
CA PHE A 363 31.85 20.37 -15.71
C PHE A 363 30.82 19.94 -16.76
N GLN A 364 31.11 18.82 -17.41
CA GLN A 364 30.19 18.14 -18.32
C GLN A 364 30.26 16.64 -18.07
N CYS A 365 29.09 15.99 -18.09
CA CYS A 365 28.96 14.58 -17.78
C CYS A 365 27.90 13.94 -18.67
N SER A 366 28.24 12.79 -19.27
CA SER A 366 27.29 11.99 -20.07
C SER A 366 26.77 10.84 -19.22
N PHE A 367 25.47 10.56 -19.29
CA PHE A 367 24.83 9.47 -18.56
C PHE A 367 23.79 8.76 -19.43
N VAL A 368 23.44 7.53 -19.06
CA VAL A 368 22.41 6.72 -19.72
C VAL A 368 21.43 6.22 -18.66
N LEU A 369 20.14 6.50 -18.85
CA LEU A 369 19.11 5.96 -17.97
C LEU A 369 18.83 4.48 -18.28
N PRO A 370 18.50 3.65 -17.28
CA PRO A 370 18.12 2.26 -17.49
C PRO A 370 16.84 2.15 -18.33
N ALA A 371 16.68 1.05 -19.06
CA ALA A 371 15.58 0.82 -20.00
C ALA A 371 14.19 0.87 -19.33
N GLU A 372 14.14 0.43 -18.07
CA GLU A 372 12.96 0.31 -17.22
C GLU A 372 12.55 1.64 -16.59
N ALA A 373 13.30 2.73 -16.82
CA ALA A 373 12.98 4.04 -16.26
C ALA A 373 11.53 4.45 -16.59
N ALA A 374 10.79 4.85 -15.56
CA ALA A 374 9.42 5.32 -15.70
C ALA A 374 9.41 6.68 -16.42
N THR A 375 8.41 6.89 -17.27
CA THR A 375 8.22 8.19 -17.93
C THR A 375 7.59 9.20 -16.98
N GLY A 376 8.01 10.46 -17.07
CA GLY A 376 7.56 11.55 -16.22
C GLY A 376 8.73 12.44 -15.79
N ARG A 377 8.43 13.41 -14.94
CA ARG A 377 9.47 14.24 -14.32
C ARG A 377 10.12 13.47 -13.18
N ASP A 378 11.45 13.53 -13.13
CA ASP A 378 12.25 12.99 -12.04
C ASP A 378 13.43 13.96 -11.77
N GLU A 379 14.15 13.74 -10.69
CA GLU A 379 15.24 14.61 -10.26
C GLU A 379 16.59 13.88 -10.29
N MET A 380 17.60 14.55 -10.82
CA MET A 380 19.00 14.14 -10.68
C MET A 380 19.67 14.95 -9.58
N ARG A 381 20.35 14.27 -8.65
CA ARG A 381 21.10 14.91 -7.57
C ARG A 381 22.55 15.04 -7.96
N LEU A 382 23.07 16.25 -7.90
CA LEU A 382 24.48 16.54 -8.09
C LEU A 382 25.10 16.77 -6.73
N ALA A 383 26.27 16.17 -6.51
CA ALA A 383 27.04 16.34 -5.28
C ALA A 383 28.50 16.65 -5.61
N VAL A 384 29.05 17.61 -4.89
CA VAL A 384 30.47 17.94 -4.89
C VAL A 384 30.94 17.85 -3.44
N PRO A 385 31.89 16.95 -3.12
CA PRO A 385 32.36 16.77 -1.75
C PRO A 385 33.18 17.97 -1.26
N SER A 386 33.50 17.99 0.03
CA SER A 386 34.39 19.00 0.59
C SER A 386 35.82 18.85 0.09
N ASP A 387 36.57 19.96 0.10
CA ASP A 387 38.03 19.95 0.03
C ASP A 387 38.54 20.52 1.35
N ASP A 388 38.81 19.62 2.28
CA ASP A 388 39.24 19.94 3.65
C ASP A 388 40.57 20.70 3.67
N LEU A 389 41.48 20.41 2.74
CA LEU A 389 42.80 21.07 2.66
C LEU A 389 42.67 22.56 2.33
N SER A 390 41.69 22.91 1.50
CA SER A 390 41.44 24.28 1.07
C SER A 390 40.22 24.90 1.77
N ALA A 391 39.76 24.29 2.88
CA ALA A 391 38.59 24.74 3.64
C ALA A 391 37.36 25.04 2.75
N THR A 392 37.15 24.26 1.70
CA THR A 392 36.08 24.48 0.71
C THR A 392 34.93 23.52 0.95
N ALA A 393 33.76 24.07 1.25
CA ALA A 393 32.56 23.33 1.64
C ALA A 393 32.06 22.39 0.52
N PRO A 394 31.32 21.33 0.88
CA PRO A 394 30.60 20.54 -0.11
C PRO A 394 29.45 21.37 -0.70
N ALA A 395 28.94 20.94 -1.84
CA ALA A 395 27.72 21.48 -2.43
C ALA A 395 26.85 20.35 -2.96
N ALA A 396 25.54 20.56 -2.92
CA ALA A 396 24.57 19.68 -3.54
C ALA A 396 23.53 20.51 -4.27
N SER A 397 23.02 19.98 -5.38
CA SER A 397 21.98 20.61 -6.18
C SER A 397 21.13 19.54 -6.86
N THR A 398 19.94 19.92 -7.31
CA THR A 398 19.04 19.04 -8.05
C THR A 398 18.74 19.63 -9.42
N VAL A 399 18.65 18.76 -10.42
CA VAL A 399 18.27 19.11 -11.79
C VAL A 399 17.09 18.25 -12.20
N ASP A 400 16.01 18.91 -12.61
CA ASP A 400 14.83 18.24 -13.14
C ASP A 400 15.11 17.65 -14.53
N VAL A 401 14.68 16.40 -14.72
CA VAL A 401 14.74 15.71 -16.01
C VAL A 401 13.35 15.20 -16.40
N ASP A 402 12.94 15.44 -17.65
CA ASP A 402 11.71 14.88 -18.21
C ASP A 402 12.02 13.59 -18.96
N ILE A 403 11.73 12.45 -18.32
CA ILE A 403 11.96 11.12 -18.88
C ILE A 403 10.79 10.78 -19.79
N THR A 404 11.07 10.58 -21.07
CA THR A 404 10.04 10.33 -22.07
C THR A 404 10.41 9.24 -23.07
N ARG A 405 9.41 8.68 -23.73
CA ARG A 405 9.57 7.70 -24.81
C ARG A 405 8.90 8.22 -26.07
N LEU A 406 9.64 8.21 -27.19
CA LEU A 406 9.14 8.70 -28.47
C LEU A 406 8.25 7.64 -29.14
N ALA A 407 7.04 8.01 -29.56
CA ALA A 407 6.25 7.16 -30.45
C ALA A 407 6.79 7.30 -31.89
N PRO A 408 7.19 6.21 -32.55
CA PRO A 408 7.49 6.27 -33.99
C PRO A 408 6.21 6.61 -34.77
N GLN A 409 6.37 7.29 -35.89
CA GLN A 409 5.29 7.58 -36.84
C GLN A 409 4.98 6.34 -37.66
N LEU A 410 3.72 5.91 -37.64
CA LEU A 410 3.21 4.75 -38.36
C LEU A 410 2.07 5.18 -39.29
N ASP A 411 2.34 5.16 -40.58
CA ASP A 411 1.32 5.37 -41.61
C ASP A 411 0.98 4.02 -42.24
N ILE A 412 -0.31 3.69 -42.33
CA ILE A 412 -0.77 2.43 -42.94
C ILE A 412 -1.77 2.67 -44.06
N GLN A 413 -1.76 1.79 -45.05
CA GLN A 413 -2.63 1.80 -46.21
C GLN A 413 -3.16 0.40 -46.49
N VAL A 414 -4.46 0.35 -46.79
CA VAL A 414 -5.17 -0.88 -47.15
C VAL A 414 -6.11 -0.61 -48.34
N PRO A 415 -6.49 -1.64 -49.12
CA PRO A 415 -7.46 -1.49 -50.19
C PRO A 415 -8.83 -1.03 -49.66
N ARG A 416 -9.41 0.03 -50.22
CA ARG A 416 -10.69 0.59 -49.72
C ARG A 416 -11.87 -0.39 -49.79
N VAL A 417 -11.89 -1.24 -50.82
CA VAL A 417 -12.97 -2.19 -51.08
C VAL A 417 -12.38 -3.57 -51.33
N LEU A 418 -12.95 -4.57 -50.67
CA LEU A 418 -12.59 -5.98 -50.82
C LEU A 418 -13.82 -6.76 -51.26
N ILE A 419 -13.71 -7.48 -52.38
CA ILE A 419 -14.80 -8.30 -52.91
C ILE A 419 -14.61 -9.75 -52.42
N VAL A 420 -15.63 -10.28 -51.75
CA VAL A 420 -15.64 -11.62 -51.15
C VAL A 420 -16.88 -12.39 -51.63
N PRO A 421 -16.84 -13.73 -51.83
CA PRO A 421 -15.64 -14.56 -51.92
C PRO A 421 -14.87 -14.32 -53.23
N ASN A 422 -13.55 -14.52 -53.21
CA ASN A 422 -12.78 -14.64 -54.45
C ASN A 422 -13.31 -15.88 -55.20
N LEU A 423 -13.86 -15.68 -56.40
CA LEU A 423 -14.56 -16.68 -57.24
C LEU A 423 -13.59 -17.75 -57.77
N SER A 424 -12.96 -18.47 -56.86
CA SER A 424 -11.99 -19.53 -57.12
C SER A 424 -12.65 -20.90 -56.92
N PHE A 425 -12.08 -21.93 -57.55
CA PHE A 425 -12.65 -23.30 -57.68
C PHE A 425 -12.93 -24.06 -56.35
N GLY A 426 -12.78 -23.42 -55.18
CA GLY A 426 -13.06 -23.98 -53.85
C GLY A 426 -14.33 -23.47 -53.16
N LEU A 427 -15.19 -22.71 -53.85
CA LEU A 427 -16.44 -22.13 -53.30
C LEU A 427 -17.38 -23.13 -52.61
N PRO A 428 -17.66 -24.35 -53.13
CA PRO A 428 -18.67 -25.23 -52.53
C PRO A 428 -18.29 -25.67 -51.10
N ARG A 429 -17.00 -25.96 -50.89
CA ARG A 429 -16.46 -26.38 -49.59
C ARG A 429 -16.50 -25.25 -48.56
N ARG A 430 -16.15 -24.03 -48.98
CA ARG A 430 -16.17 -22.84 -48.09
C ARG A 430 -17.58 -22.38 -47.73
N VAL A 431 -18.56 -22.61 -48.60
CA VAL A 431 -19.97 -22.33 -48.31
C VAL A 431 -20.53 -23.28 -47.24
N LEU A 432 -20.11 -24.55 -47.24
CA LEU A 432 -20.48 -25.54 -46.21
C LEU A 432 -19.88 -25.24 -44.83
N GLU A 433 -18.68 -24.67 -44.77
CA GLU A 433 -17.97 -24.33 -43.51
C GLU A 433 -18.46 -23.01 -42.88
N GLY A 434 -19.26 -22.20 -43.59
CA GLY A 434 -19.86 -20.96 -43.07
C GLY A 434 -18.88 -19.79 -42.82
N ARG A 435 -17.57 -20.01 -43.03
CA ARG A 435 -16.50 -19.02 -42.80
C ARG A 435 -15.63 -18.85 -44.05
N CYS A 436 -15.26 -17.61 -44.35
CA CYS A 436 -14.32 -17.26 -45.41
C CYS A 436 -13.12 -16.52 -44.82
N VAL A 437 -11.92 -17.04 -45.06
CA VAL A 437 -10.65 -16.35 -44.73
C VAL A 437 -10.06 -15.83 -46.03
N THR A 438 -9.79 -14.52 -46.08
CA THR A 438 -9.15 -13.86 -47.22
C THR A 438 -7.92 -13.09 -46.74
N LEU A 439 -6.84 -13.12 -47.52
CA LEU A 439 -5.61 -12.39 -47.19
C LEU A 439 -5.72 -10.96 -47.73
N VAL A 440 -5.61 -9.97 -46.84
CA VAL A 440 -5.61 -8.55 -47.20
C VAL A 440 -4.19 -8.01 -47.06
N THR A 441 -3.70 -7.34 -48.11
CA THR A 441 -2.40 -6.67 -48.05
C THR A 441 -2.52 -5.39 -47.23
N VAL A 442 -1.61 -5.24 -46.26
CA VAL A 442 -1.42 -4.04 -45.44
C VAL A 442 -0.05 -3.48 -45.77
N ASP A 443 -0.04 -2.28 -46.33
CA ASP A 443 1.16 -1.52 -46.63
C ASP A 443 1.37 -0.49 -45.52
N GLY A 444 2.62 -0.22 -45.14
CA GLY A 444 2.89 0.81 -44.14
C GLY A 444 4.28 1.42 -44.23
N GLN A 445 4.45 2.58 -43.57
CA GLN A 445 5.73 3.26 -43.39
C GLN A 445 5.95 3.54 -41.91
N LEU A 446 7.12 3.11 -41.40
CA LEU A 446 7.56 3.33 -40.04
C LEU A 446 8.75 4.30 -40.02
N LYS A 447 8.59 5.46 -39.36
CA LYS A 447 9.61 6.52 -39.28
C LYS A 447 9.81 6.98 -37.84
N SER A 448 11.03 7.38 -37.50
CA SER A 448 11.37 7.91 -36.19
C SER A 448 12.46 8.98 -36.31
N SER A 449 12.46 9.97 -35.41
CA SER A 449 13.57 10.92 -35.28
C SER A 449 14.68 10.42 -34.34
N LEU A 450 14.48 9.30 -33.66
CA LEU A 450 15.48 8.58 -32.87
C LEU A 450 15.89 7.29 -33.59
N PRO A 451 17.07 6.72 -33.27
CA PRO A 451 17.51 5.46 -33.88
C PRO A 451 16.47 4.35 -33.69
N LEU A 452 16.11 3.67 -34.77
CA LEU A 452 15.14 2.58 -34.78
C LEU A 452 15.69 1.48 -35.69
N SER A 453 16.11 0.36 -35.09
CA SER A 453 16.72 -0.76 -35.78
C SER A 453 15.66 -1.80 -36.10
N ASN A 454 14.94 -2.31 -35.09
CA ASN A 454 14.00 -3.41 -35.24
C ASN A 454 12.75 -3.24 -34.35
N ALA A 455 11.58 -3.46 -34.94
CA ALA A 455 10.30 -3.41 -34.24
C ALA A 455 9.46 -4.66 -34.51
N LEU A 456 8.79 -5.15 -33.46
CA LEU A 456 7.78 -6.19 -33.59
C LEU A 456 6.47 -5.54 -34.04
N VAL A 457 6.01 -5.90 -35.23
CA VAL A 457 4.73 -5.42 -35.75
C VAL A 457 3.71 -6.54 -35.64
N SER A 458 2.50 -6.17 -35.23
CA SER A 458 1.36 -7.06 -35.18
C SER A 458 0.17 -6.42 -35.87
N ALA A 459 -0.60 -7.20 -36.62
CA ALA A 459 -1.81 -6.72 -37.27
C ALA A 459 -2.95 -7.73 -37.18
N ASP A 460 -4.14 -7.23 -36.91
CA ASP A 460 -5.35 -8.03 -36.76
C ASP A 460 -6.62 -7.28 -37.19
N TRP A 461 -7.70 -8.02 -37.36
CA TRP A 461 -9.04 -7.50 -37.71
C TRP A 461 -10.07 -7.74 -36.58
N GLY A 462 -9.61 -7.81 -35.33
CA GLY A 462 -10.39 -8.23 -34.15
C GLY A 462 -10.31 -9.73 -33.86
N GLY A 463 -9.24 -10.39 -34.28
CA GLY A 463 -8.99 -11.82 -34.09
C GLY A 463 -7.51 -12.10 -33.81
N GLU A 464 -7.03 -13.31 -34.11
CA GLU A 464 -5.62 -13.67 -33.89
C GLU A 464 -4.66 -12.76 -34.66
N PRO A 465 -3.71 -12.09 -33.97
CA PRO A 465 -2.78 -11.17 -34.61
C PRO A 465 -1.68 -11.90 -35.37
N VAL A 466 -1.39 -11.44 -36.58
CA VAL A 466 -0.20 -11.84 -37.32
C VAL A 466 0.97 -10.97 -36.88
N ARG A 467 2.08 -11.59 -36.47
CA ARG A 467 3.28 -10.91 -35.98
C ARG A 467 4.45 -11.09 -36.94
N TRP A 468 5.23 -10.04 -37.16
CA TRP A 468 6.48 -10.07 -37.92
C TRP A 468 7.47 -9.03 -37.38
N GLN A 469 8.75 -9.19 -37.70
CA GLN A 469 9.79 -8.20 -37.39
C GLN A 469 10.00 -7.26 -38.57
N GLN A 470 10.17 -5.98 -38.28
CA GLN A 470 10.32 -4.94 -39.28
C GLN A 470 11.34 -3.88 -38.84
N ASP A 471 12.26 -3.55 -39.74
CA ASP A 471 13.18 -2.43 -39.56
C ASP A 471 12.53 -1.10 -39.97
N ALA A 472 13.15 0.03 -39.61
CA ALA A 472 12.67 1.34 -40.05
C ALA A 472 12.55 1.41 -41.58
N GLY A 473 11.44 1.96 -42.09
CA GLY A 473 11.16 2.04 -43.52
C GLY A 473 9.76 1.55 -43.91
N SER A 474 9.59 1.21 -45.19
CA SER A 474 8.33 0.72 -45.74
C SER A 474 8.20 -0.80 -45.60
N PHE A 475 7.00 -1.27 -45.30
CA PHE A 475 6.68 -2.70 -45.22
C PHE A 475 5.40 -3.04 -45.97
N GLN A 476 5.28 -4.31 -46.36
CA GLN A 476 4.09 -4.88 -46.98
C GLN A 476 3.88 -6.29 -46.44
N ASN A 477 2.73 -6.54 -45.81
CA ASN A 477 2.39 -7.85 -45.26
C ASN A 477 0.94 -8.25 -45.55
N ARG A 478 0.66 -9.56 -45.51
CA ARG A 478 -0.68 -10.10 -45.77
C ARG A 478 -1.31 -10.57 -44.46
N VAL A 479 -2.43 -9.94 -44.09
CA VAL A 479 -3.15 -10.22 -42.85
C VAL A 479 -4.46 -10.96 -43.17
N PRO A 480 -4.71 -12.13 -42.56
CA PRO A 480 -5.94 -12.90 -42.78
C PRO A 480 -7.14 -12.19 -42.15
N LEU A 481 -8.13 -11.88 -42.99
CA LEU A 481 -9.44 -11.41 -42.59
C LEU A 481 -10.42 -12.60 -42.60
N GLY A 482 -10.83 -13.05 -41.41
CA GLY A 482 -11.89 -14.02 -41.24
C GLY A 482 -13.26 -13.35 -41.21
N MET A 483 -14.20 -13.80 -42.04
CA MET A 483 -15.56 -13.28 -42.06
C MET A 483 -16.59 -14.36 -42.39
N SER A 484 -17.85 -14.17 -41.95
CA SER A 484 -18.96 -15.02 -42.37
C SER A 484 -19.24 -14.85 -43.86
N ILE A 485 -19.59 -15.96 -44.54
CA ILE A 485 -20.04 -15.98 -45.94
C ILE A 485 -21.37 -15.26 -46.18
N TRP A 486 -22.03 -14.76 -45.13
CA TRP A 486 -23.27 -13.97 -45.21
C TRP A 486 -23.10 -12.53 -44.70
N ALA A 487 -21.87 -12.12 -44.33
CA ALA A 487 -21.60 -10.79 -43.83
C ALA A 487 -21.03 -9.87 -44.93
N THR A 488 -21.54 -8.64 -44.98
CA THR A 488 -20.99 -7.48 -45.70
C THR A 488 -20.80 -6.36 -44.68
N GLY A 489 -19.71 -5.61 -44.75
CA GLY A 489 -19.52 -4.49 -43.82
C GLY A 489 -18.12 -3.91 -43.78
N ILE A 490 -17.97 -2.85 -42.98
CA ILE A 490 -16.69 -2.20 -42.70
C ILE A 490 -15.89 -3.09 -41.74
N ARG A 491 -14.63 -3.31 -42.07
CA ARG A 491 -13.64 -4.00 -41.25
C ARG A 491 -12.48 -3.06 -40.98
N THR A 492 -12.08 -2.96 -39.73
CA THR A 492 -10.94 -2.14 -39.31
C THR A 492 -9.76 -3.06 -39.05
N VAL A 493 -8.64 -2.82 -39.71
CA VAL A 493 -7.36 -3.43 -39.31
C VAL A 493 -6.74 -2.54 -38.25
N THR A 494 -6.23 -3.19 -37.22
CA THR A 494 -5.42 -2.57 -36.19
C THR A 494 -3.99 -3.05 -36.40
N VAL A 495 -3.07 -2.11 -36.61
CA VAL A 495 -1.63 -2.39 -36.73
C VAL A 495 -0.93 -1.78 -35.54
N ARG A 496 -0.27 -2.61 -34.74
CA ARG A 496 0.49 -2.21 -33.56
C ARG A 496 1.96 -2.48 -33.79
N VAL A 497 2.78 -1.50 -33.51
CA VAL A 497 4.24 -1.56 -33.61
C VAL A 497 4.81 -1.41 -32.20
N LEU A 498 5.59 -2.38 -31.78
CA LEU A 498 6.34 -2.36 -30.53
C LEU A 498 7.85 -2.39 -30.86
N PRO A 499 8.52 -1.23 -30.83
CA PRO A 499 9.97 -1.15 -30.98
C PRO A 499 10.69 -1.93 -29.88
N HIS A 500 11.85 -2.50 -30.21
CA HIS A 500 12.68 -3.19 -29.23
C HIS A 500 13.47 -2.21 -28.35
N GLU A 501 13.72 -1.01 -28.86
CA GLU A 501 14.54 -0.01 -28.17
C GLU A 501 13.77 0.73 -27.06
N PRO A 502 14.39 0.94 -25.89
CA PRO A 502 13.70 1.42 -24.69
C PRO A 502 13.30 2.90 -24.72
N TRP A 503 13.92 3.69 -25.60
CA TRP A 503 13.57 5.09 -25.84
C TRP A 503 12.29 5.26 -26.68
N HIS A 504 11.73 4.16 -27.18
CA HIS A 504 10.50 4.16 -27.94
C HIS A 504 9.32 3.60 -27.14
N ARG A 505 8.13 4.16 -27.40
CA ARG A 505 6.86 3.57 -26.95
C ARG A 505 6.14 2.94 -28.15
N GLY A 506 5.25 2.00 -27.87
CA GLY A 506 4.42 1.39 -28.91
C GLY A 506 3.51 2.41 -29.61
N THR A 507 3.28 2.19 -30.90
CA THR A 507 2.36 2.98 -31.73
C THR A 507 1.30 2.08 -32.34
N GLU A 508 0.07 2.59 -32.46
CA GLU A 508 -1.07 1.91 -33.07
C GLU A 508 -1.65 2.77 -34.20
N ALA A 509 -2.00 2.13 -35.31
CA ALA A 509 -2.68 2.77 -36.43
C ALA A 509 -3.87 1.91 -36.90
N HIS A 510 -4.90 2.58 -37.40
CA HIS A 510 -6.13 1.93 -37.85
C HIS A 510 -6.44 2.28 -39.30
N ALA A 511 -6.86 1.29 -40.07
CA ALA A 511 -7.35 1.51 -41.43
C ALA A 511 -8.58 0.66 -41.71
N GLN A 512 -9.44 1.14 -42.61
CA GLN A 512 -10.73 0.53 -42.87
C GLN A 512 -10.83 -0.02 -44.29
N VAL A 513 -11.48 -1.18 -44.40
CA VAL A 513 -11.79 -1.85 -45.65
C VAL A 513 -13.27 -2.19 -45.67
N ILE A 514 -13.94 -1.91 -46.79
CA ILE A 514 -15.33 -2.31 -47.01
C ILE A 514 -15.31 -3.70 -47.65
N ALA A 515 -15.70 -4.72 -46.89
CA ALA A 515 -15.86 -6.08 -47.40
C ALA A 515 -17.26 -6.24 -48.00
N VAL A 516 -17.33 -6.36 -49.34
CA VAL A 516 -18.57 -6.56 -50.09
C VAL A 516 -18.72 -8.02 -50.45
N ASN A 517 -19.78 -8.64 -49.94
CA ASN A 517 -20.09 -10.03 -50.22
C ASN A 517 -21.01 -10.18 -51.43
N LEU A 518 -20.49 -10.70 -52.53
CA LEU A 518 -21.26 -10.93 -53.76
C LEU A 518 -22.11 -12.21 -53.73
N LEU A 519 -21.93 -13.08 -52.74
CA LEU A 519 -22.73 -14.31 -52.62
C LEU A 519 -24.21 -13.97 -52.38
N ILE A 520 -24.49 -12.95 -51.56
CA ILE A 520 -25.85 -12.53 -51.23
C ILE A 520 -26.63 -12.13 -52.49
N PRO A 521 -26.18 -11.17 -53.32
CA PRO A 521 -26.90 -10.82 -54.54
C PRO A 521 -26.95 -11.98 -55.56
N ILE A 522 -25.90 -12.83 -55.66
CA ILE A 522 -25.91 -13.99 -56.55
C ILE A 522 -26.98 -15.03 -56.13
N VAL A 523 -27.10 -15.32 -54.83
CA VAL A 523 -28.13 -16.25 -54.32
C VAL A 523 -29.53 -15.67 -54.54
N TRP A 524 -29.74 -14.39 -54.23
CA TRP A 524 -31.04 -13.74 -54.45
C TRP A 524 -31.43 -13.69 -55.92
N THR A 525 -30.50 -13.37 -56.82
CA THR A 525 -30.76 -13.41 -58.26
C THR A 525 -31.12 -14.81 -58.74
N LEU A 526 -30.43 -15.85 -58.26
CA LEU A 526 -30.76 -17.23 -58.61
C LEU A 526 -32.12 -17.67 -58.07
N VAL A 527 -32.47 -17.28 -56.83
CA VAL A 527 -33.80 -17.50 -56.24
C VAL A 527 -34.89 -16.80 -57.05
N ILE A 528 -34.66 -15.55 -57.46
CA ILE A 528 -35.60 -14.78 -58.28
C ILE A 528 -35.78 -15.43 -59.66
N VAL A 529 -34.70 -15.84 -60.31
CA VAL A 529 -34.74 -16.54 -61.61
C VAL A 529 -35.47 -17.88 -61.48
N LEU A 530 -35.19 -18.65 -60.43
CA LEU A 530 -35.86 -19.92 -60.17
C LEU A 530 -37.35 -19.72 -59.87
N ALA A 531 -37.72 -18.70 -59.09
CA ALA A 531 -39.11 -18.33 -58.82
C ALA A 531 -39.84 -17.86 -60.09
N LEU A 532 -39.17 -17.16 -61.01
CA LEU A 532 -39.69 -16.80 -62.33
C LEU A 532 -39.93 -18.04 -63.19
N ILE A 533 -38.97 -18.97 -63.24
CA ILE A 533 -39.08 -20.23 -63.98
C ILE A 533 -40.20 -21.11 -63.41
N LEU A 534 -40.28 -21.28 -62.08
CA LEU A 534 -41.37 -22.00 -61.41
C LEU A 534 -42.71 -21.30 -61.60
N GLY A 535 -42.78 -19.97 -61.47
CA GLY A 535 -44.00 -19.19 -61.70
C GLY A 535 -44.52 -19.32 -63.13
N LEU A 536 -43.62 -19.39 -64.13
CA LEU A 536 -43.95 -19.67 -65.53
C LEU A 536 -44.36 -21.14 -65.76
N ALA A 537 -43.72 -22.09 -65.08
CA ALA A 537 -44.04 -23.52 -65.16
C ALA A 537 -45.36 -23.89 -64.47
N LEU A 538 -45.66 -23.32 -63.29
CA LEU A 538 -46.93 -23.50 -62.58
C LEU A 538 -48.10 -22.79 -63.30
N ARG A 539 -47.84 -21.70 -64.04
CA ARG A 539 -48.83 -21.09 -64.95
C ARG A 539 -49.27 -22.02 -66.09
N ARG A 540 -48.51 -23.09 -66.38
CA ARG A 540 -48.86 -24.10 -67.40
C ARG A 540 -49.77 -25.21 -66.87
N PHE A 541 -49.90 -25.35 -65.54
CA PHE A 541 -50.73 -26.39 -64.89
C PHE A 541 -51.90 -25.84 -64.06
N TRP A 542 -52.02 -24.52 -63.90
CA TRP A 542 -53.21 -23.87 -63.34
C TRP A 542 -53.73 -22.76 -64.27
N PRO A 543 -54.95 -22.89 -64.86
CA PRO A 543 -55.62 -21.73 -65.45
C PRO A 543 -55.99 -20.74 -64.34
N LEU A 544 -55.44 -19.54 -64.44
CA LEU A 544 -55.79 -18.38 -63.63
C LEU A 544 -57.25 -17.98 -63.89
N SER A 545 -58.17 -18.40 -63.02
CA SER A 545 -59.44 -17.69 -62.84
C SER A 545 -59.17 -16.46 -61.98
N VAL A 546 -59.03 -15.31 -62.63
CA VAL A 546 -59.09 -14.01 -61.98
C VAL A 546 -60.56 -13.62 -61.85
N ARG A 547 -61.03 -13.43 -60.62
CA ARG A 547 -62.24 -12.67 -60.30
C ARG A 547 -61.81 -11.42 -59.51
N PRO A 548 -62.20 -10.21 -59.92
CA PRO A 548 -62.17 -9.06 -59.03
C PRO A 548 -63.44 -9.09 -58.16
N GLU A 549 -63.34 -8.69 -56.89
CA GLU A 549 -64.25 -7.71 -56.24
C GLU A 549 -63.93 -7.61 -54.73
N SER A 550 -64.07 -6.39 -54.23
CA SER A 550 -64.41 -5.97 -52.86
C SER A 550 -63.36 -6.00 -51.75
N VAL A 551 -62.90 -4.78 -51.49
CA VAL A 551 -62.72 -4.16 -50.17
C VAL A 551 -63.69 -4.72 -49.12
N ILE A 552 -63.16 -5.12 -47.96
CA ILE A 552 -63.69 -4.91 -46.59
C ILE A 552 -62.55 -5.26 -45.59
N SER A 553 -62.25 -4.32 -44.69
CA SER A 553 -61.63 -4.53 -43.36
C SER A 553 -62.79 -4.74 -42.35
N PRO A 554 -62.69 -5.47 -41.22
CA PRO A 554 -61.65 -5.22 -40.21
C PRO A 554 -61.21 -6.42 -39.30
N ALA A 555 -60.15 -6.14 -38.52
CA ALA A 555 -59.85 -6.57 -37.15
C ALA A 555 -59.70 -8.07 -36.77
N ALA A 556 -58.48 -8.45 -36.35
CA ALA A 556 -58.17 -8.78 -34.95
C ALA A 556 -56.66 -9.08 -34.75
N THR A 557 -56.03 -8.27 -33.90
CA THR A 557 -55.12 -8.63 -32.81
C THR A 557 -54.09 -9.75 -33.06
N VAL A 558 -52.80 -9.41 -33.15
CA VAL A 558 -51.80 -9.57 -32.07
C VAL A 558 -50.62 -8.66 -32.42
N GLY A 559 -50.35 -7.68 -31.56
CA GLY A 559 -49.13 -6.89 -31.63
C GLY A 559 -47.93 -7.81 -31.43
N THR A 560 -47.16 -8.05 -32.48
CA THR A 560 -45.83 -8.64 -32.34
C THR A 560 -44.86 -7.49 -32.30
N GLN A 561 -44.47 -7.11 -31.08
CA GLN A 561 -43.36 -6.20 -30.87
C GLN A 561 -42.14 -6.77 -31.61
N SER A 562 -41.62 -5.98 -32.55
CA SER A 562 -40.30 -6.19 -33.12
C SER A 562 -39.30 -6.05 -31.97
N VAL A 563 -38.79 -7.18 -31.49
CA VAL A 563 -37.61 -7.20 -30.60
C VAL A 563 -36.42 -6.90 -31.50
N VAL A 564 -36.13 -5.61 -31.63
CA VAL A 564 -34.80 -5.15 -32.01
C VAL A 564 -33.85 -5.71 -30.94
N ALA A 565 -32.99 -6.64 -31.35
CA ALA A 565 -31.85 -7.07 -30.54
C ALA A 565 -30.89 -5.87 -30.41
N SER A 566 -31.18 -4.99 -29.46
CA SER A 566 -30.21 -4.03 -28.94
C SER A 566 -29.17 -4.82 -28.17
N GLY A 567 -27.95 -4.88 -28.72
CA GLY A 567 -26.79 -5.33 -27.96
C GLY A 567 -26.69 -4.53 -26.66
N VAL A 568 -26.77 -5.24 -25.54
CA VAL A 568 -26.66 -4.65 -24.21
C VAL A 568 -25.18 -4.32 -23.97
N SER A 569 -24.79 -3.05 -24.13
CA SER A 569 -23.62 -2.53 -23.43
C SER A 569 -24.07 -2.19 -22.00
N VAL A 570 -23.65 -3.01 -21.03
CA VAL A 570 -23.93 -2.76 -19.61
C VAL A 570 -23.00 -1.64 -19.14
N SER A 571 -23.51 -0.41 -19.15
CA SER A 571 -22.90 0.69 -18.39
C SER A 571 -23.27 0.48 -16.92
N VAL A 572 -22.37 -0.13 -16.14
CA VAL A 572 -22.54 -0.25 -14.68
C VAL A 572 -22.28 1.12 -14.07
N ASP A 573 -23.19 1.60 -13.21
CA ASP A 573 -23.06 2.91 -12.54
C ASP A 573 -21.69 2.99 -11.80
N PRO A 574 -20.89 4.04 -12.03
CA PRO A 574 -19.57 4.19 -11.42
C PRO A 574 -19.58 4.26 -9.88
N ARG A 575 -20.76 4.34 -9.25
CA ARG A 575 -20.94 4.28 -7.79
C ARG A 575 -20.71 2.89 -7.19
N TYR A 576 -20.73 1.81 -7.98
CA TYR A 576 -20.48 0.45 -7.47
C TYR A 576 -18.99 0.12 -7.52
N LYS A 577 -18.40 -0.26 -6.37
CA LYS A 577 -17.00 -0.70 -6.23
C LYS A 577 -16.95 -2.07 -5.56
N GLY A 578 -15.75 -2.67 -5.53
CA GLY A 578 -15.49 -3.88 -4.74
C GLY A 578 -16.33 -5.11 -5.11
N ALA A 579 -16.71 -5.89 -4.09
CA ALA A 579 -17.46 -7.14 -4.22
C ALA A 579 -18.85 -6.96 -4.87
N ARG A 580 -19.49 -5.81 -4.61
CA ARG A 580 -20.79 -5.44 -5.19
C ARG A 580 -20.72 -5.32 -6.72
N LEU A 581 -19.69 -4.65 -7.24
CA LEU A 581 -19.46 -4.53 -8.68
C LEU A 581 -19.19 -5.91 -9.34
N GLN A 582 -18.45 -6.78 -8.65
CA GLN A 582 -18.14 -8.12 -9.16
C GLN A 582 -19.40 -8.98 -9.29
N LEU A 583 -20.28 -8.99 -8.28
CA LEU A 583 -21.55 -9.71 -8.32
C LEU A 583 -22.46 -9.22 -9.45
N ILE A 584 -22.58 -7.91 -9.63
CA ILE A 584 -23.36 -7.31 -10.72
C ILE A 584 -22.82 -7.77 -12.09
N ARG A 585 -21.50 -7.79 -12.28
CA ARG A 585 -20.87 -8.27 -13.52
C ARG A 585 -21.14 -9.75 -13.77
N LEU A 586 -21.05 -10.59 -12.75
CA LEU A 586 -21.33 -12.04 -12.86
C LEU A 586 -22.78 -12.29 -13.30
N TYR A 587 -23.74 -11.55 -12.72
CA TYR A 587 -25.15 -11.65 -13.13
C TYR A 587 -25.37 -11.21 -14.59
N TYR A 588 -24.80 -10.09 -15.03
CA TYR A 588 -24.94 -9.68 -16.42
C TYR A 588 -24.28 -10.65 -17.41
N ARG A 589 -23.19 -11.32 -17.03
CA ARG A 589 -22.57 -12.39 -17.83
C ARG A 589 -23.51 -13.60 -17.96
N ALA A 590 -24.18 -14.00 -16.88
CA ALA A 590 -25.23 -15.03 -16.91
C ALA A 590 -26.42 -14.59 -17.79
N VAL A 591 -26.86 -13.34 -17.70
CA VAL A 591 -27.95 -12.80 -18.51
C VAL A 591 -27.59 -12.81 -20.00
N ILE A 592 -26.39 -12.38 -20.40
CA ILE A 592 -25.96 -12.41 -21.81
C ILE A 592 -26.01 -13.84 -22.36
N PHE A 593 -25.53 -14.82 -21.59
CA PHE A 593 -25.58 -16.23 -21.97
C PHE A 593 -27.02 -16.77 -22.05
N LEU A 594 -27.87 -16.42 -21.09
CA LEU A 594 -29.27 -16.83 -21.08
C LEU A 594 -30.07 -16.15 -22.19
N GLN A 595 -29.74 -14.91 -22.57
CA GLN A 595 -30.33 -14.21 -23.71
C GLN A 595 -29.98 -14.90 -25.03
N SER A 596 -28.72 -15.27 -25.22
CA SER A 596 -28.29 -15.97 -26.43
C SER A 596 -28.88 -17.38 -26.54
N THR A 597 -29.17 -18.03 -25.40
CA THR A 597 -29.70 -19.40 -25.36
C THR A 597 -31.23 -19.46 -25.38
N SER A 598 -31.92 -18.58 -24.66
CA SER A 598 -33.39 -18.59 -24.52
C SER A 598 -34.10 -17.62 -25.48
N GLY A 599 -33.38 -16.68 -26.09
CA GLY A 599 -33.96 -15.62 -26.94
C GLY A 599 -34.73 -14.53 -26.19
N VAL A 600 -34.84 -14.62 -24.85
CA VAL A 600 -35.54 -13.63 -24.02
C VAL A 600 -34.56 -12.58 -23.51
N GLY A 601 -34.69 -11.37 -24.06
CA GLY A 601 -33.94 -10.17 -23.65
C GLY A 601 -34.37 -9.64 -22.28
N LEU A 602 -33.41 -9.18 -21.48
CA LEU A 602 -33.67 -8.39 -20.28
C LEU A 602 -34.04 -6.98 -20.73
N ARG A 603 -35.30 -6.59 -20.54
CA ARG A 603 -35.76 -5.24 -20.89
C ARG A 603 -35.39 -4.23 -19.79
N ARG A 604 -35.31 -2.95 -20.16
CA ARG A 604 -34.96 -1.84 -19.24
C ARG A 604 -35.97 -1.64 -18.11
N ASP A 605 -37.21 -2.07 -18.32
CA ASP A 605 -38.33 -1.96 -17.38
C ASP A 605 -38.53 -3.22 -16.52
N MET A 606 -37.68 -4.24 -16.68
CA MET A 606 -37.78 -5.50 -15.94
C MET A 606 -36.86 -5.53 -14.73
N THR A 607 -37.41 -6.01 -13.60
CA THR A 607 -36.61 -6.34 -12.41
C THR A 607 -35.84 -7.65 -12.59
N VAL A 608 -34.79 -7.84 -11.79
CA VAL A 608 -34.02 -9.09 -11.78
C VAL A 608 -34.88 -10.32 -11.43
N ARG A 609 -35.90 -10.15 -10.58
CA ARG A 609 -36.86 -11.20 -10.22
C ARG A 609 -37.80 -11.57 -11.35
N GLU A 610 -38.29 -10.59 -12.10
CA GLU A 610 -39.17 -10.81 -13.26
C GLU A 610 -38.42 -11.52 -14.39
N TYR A 611 -37.18 -11.13 -14.64
CA TYR A 611 -36.34 -11.81 -15.63
C TYR A 611 -36.05 -13.26 -15.24
N ARG A 612 -35.72 -13.53 -13.97
CA ARG A 612 -35.57 -14.88 -13.44
C ARG A 612 -36.83 -15.72 -13.62
N SER A 613 -38.01 -15.18 -13.32
CA SER A 613 -39.28 -15.89 -13.45
C SER A 613 -39.52 -16.34 -14.90
N LEU A 614 -39.25 -15.45 -15.86
CA LEU A 614 -39.41 -15.72 -17.28
C LEU A 614 -38.41 -16.77 -17.81
N VAL A 615 -37.15 -16.67 -17.44
CA VAL A 615 -36.11 -17.61 -17.91
C VAL A 615 -36.22 -18.97 -17.22
N SER A 616 -36.59 -19.03 -15.94
CA SER A 616 -36.72 -20.28 -15.19
C SER A 616 -37.82 -21.19 -15.75
N GLY A 617 -38.87 -20.61 -16.35
CA GLY A 617 -39.91 -21.37 -17.06
C GLY A 617 -39.46 -21.94 -18.40
N LEU A 618 -38.44 -21.34 -19.04
CA LEU A 618 -37.95 -21.72 -20.36
C LEU A 618 -36.75 -22.67 -20.31
N VAL A 619 -35.90 -22.54 -19.29
CA VAL A 619 -34.71 -23.40 -19.10
C VAL A 619 -34.63 -23.90 -17.65
N PRO A 620 -35.40 -24.96 -17.30
CA PRO A 620 -35.52 -25.44 -15.93
C PRO A 620 -34.21 -25.95 -15.32
N THR A 621 -33.28 -26.43 -16.16
CA THR A 621 -32.00 -27.03 -15.75
C THR A 621 -31.06 -26.04 -15.07
N VAL A 622 -31.15 -24.75 -15.40
CA VAL A 622 -30.31 -23.68 -14.84
C VAL A 622 -31.07 -22.77 -13.85
N ALA A 623 -32.38 -23.00 -13.67
CA ALA A 623 -33.25 -22.19 -12.83
C ALA A 623 -32.75 -22.08 -11.37
N GLY A 624 -32.25 -23.18 -10.79
CA GLY A 624 -31.73 -23.20 -9.42
C GLY A 624 -30.47 -22.35 -9.24
N ALA A 625 -29.48 -22.52 -10.12
CA ALA A 625 -28.24 -21.76 -10.09
C ALA A 625 -28.46 -20.27 -10.43
N PHE A 626 -29.29 -19.99 -11.43
CA PHE A 626 -29.64 -18.61 -11.78
C PHE A 626 -30.44 -17.93 -10.67
N SER A 627 -31.29 -18.67 -9.94
CA SER A 627 -32.02 -18.14 -8.79
C SER A 627 -31.09 -17.72 -7.65
N ARG A 628 -30.04 -18.49 -7.35
CA ARG A 628 -29.04 -18.14 -6.34
C ARG A 628 -28.27 -16.88 -6.72
N LEU A 629 -27.82 -16.80 -7.98
CA LEU A 629 -27.13 -15.63 -8.50
C LEU A 629 -28.04 -14.38 -8.49
N THR A 630 -29.31 -14.53 -8.85
CA THR A 630 -30.30 -13.44 -8.80
C THR A 630 -30.49 -12.92 -7.37
N ALA A 631 -30.55 -13.80 -6.36
CA ALA A 631 -30.72 -13.40 -4.97
C ALA A 631 -29.51 -12.63 -4.41
N LEU A 632 -28.30 -13.05 -4.77
CA LEU A 632 -27.06 -12.35 -4.37
C LEU A 632 -26.95 -10.96 -4.98
N VAL A 633 -27.31 -10.82 -6.26
CA VAL A 633 -27.31 -9.50 -6.93
C VAL A 633 -28.45 -8.62 -6.45
N GLU A 634 -29.60 -9.19 -6.12
CA GLU A 634 -30.69 -8.43 -5.52
C GLU A 634 -30.28 -7.85 -4.16
N LYS A 635 -29.66 -8.66 -3.29
CA LYS A 635 -29.07 -8.18 -2.04
C LYS A 635 -28.03 -7.09 -2.31
N ALA A 636 -27.14 -7.30 -3.28
CA ALA A 636 -26.10 -6.32 -3.63
C ALA A 636 -26.65 -4.99 -4.21
N LEU A 637 -27.84 -5.00 -4.83
CA LEU A 637 -28.45 -3.82 -5.45
C LEU A 637 -29.36 -3.03 -4.50
N TYR A 638 -30.00 -3.70 -3.53
CA TYR A 638 -31.04 -3.10 -2.68
C TYR A 638 -30.72 -3.07 -1.19
N ASP A 639 -29.66 -3.76 -0.74
CA ASP A 639 -29.24 -3.79 0.66
C ASP A 639 -28.11 -2.76 0.92
N GLU A 640 -28.14 -2.10 2.08
CA GLU A 640 -27.13 -1.07 2.43
C GLU A 640 -25.78 -1.71 2.79
N GLN A 641 -25.79 -2.93 3.35
CA GLN A 641 -24.56 -3.68 3.69
C GLN A 641 -23.76 -4.13 2.45
N GLU A 642 -22.44 -4.09 2.55
CA GLU A 642 -21.54 -4.50 1.47
C GLU A 642 -21.44 -6.04 1.41
N PRO A 643 -21.56 -6.68 0.22
CA PRO A 643 -21.48 -8.13 0.10
C PRO A 643 -20.11 -8.67 0.52
N GLY A 644 -20.09 -9.81 1.23
CA GLY A 644 -18.86 -10.42 1.70
C GLY A 644 -18.07 -11.10 0.58
N ARG A 645 -16.78 -11.39 0.79
CA ARG A 645 -15.94 -12.16 -0.17
C ARG A 645 -16.52 -13.55 -0.47
N GLY A 646 -17.22 -14.17 0.49
CA GLY A 646 -17.92 -15.44 0.32
C GLY A 646 -19.09 -15.37 -0.68
N ASP A 647 -19.80 -14.24 -0.72
CA ASP A 647 -20.95 -14.06 -1.64
C ASP A 647 -20.47 -14.04 -3.11
N VAL A 648 -19.32 -13.43 -3.38
CA VAL A 648 -18.69 -13.41 -4.71
C VAL A 648 -18.30 -14.81 -5.17
N ALA A 649 -17.76 -15.64 -4.26
CA ALA A 649 -17.38 -17.02 -4.57
C ALA A 649 -18.60 -17.86 -4.94
N ILE A 650 -19.69 -17.77 -4.16
CA ILE A 650 -20.97 -18.44 -4.45
C ILE A 650 -21.57 -17.91 -5.76
N GLY A 651 -21.42 -16.63 -6.05
CA GLY A 651 -21.83 -16.02 -7.32
C GLY A 651 -21.07 -16.58 -8.52
N ARG A 652 -19.77 -16.85 -8.39
CA ARG A 652 -18.94 -17.43 -9.46
C ARG A 652 -19.31 -18.88 -9.73
N GLU A 653 -19.47 -19.69 -8.67
CA GLU A 653 -19.92 -21.07 -8.78
C GLU A 653 -21.32 -21.16 -9.41
N SER A 654 -22.22 -20.24 -9.04
CA SER A 654 -23.56 -20.16 -9.63
C SER A 654 -23.53 -19.73 -11.10
N LEU A 655 -22.56 -18.88 -11.50
CA LEU A 655 -22.37 -18.52 -12.91
C LEU A 655 -21.84 -19.71 -13.72
N GLU A 656 -20.86 -20.45 -13.22
CA GLU A 656 -20.30 -21.63 -13.90
C GLU A 656 -21.38 -22.70 -14.14
N ALA A 657 -22.31 -22.86 -13.19
CA ALA A 657 -23.46 -23.74 -13.33
C ALA A 657 -24.52 -23.23 -14.35
N VAL A 658 -24.56 -21.93 -14.63
CA VAL A 658 -25.47 -21.33 -15.64
C VAL A 658 -24.82 -21.26 -17.02
N ALA A 659 -23.51 -20.98 -17.07
CA ALA A 659 -22.70 -20.80 -18.26
C ALA A 659 -21.31 -21.41 -18.00
N PRO A 660 -21.06 -22.67 -18.40
CA PRO A 660 -19.76 -23.30 -18.21
C PRO A 660 -18.66 -22.53 -18.97
N PRO A 661 -17.42 -22.48 -18.44
CA PRO A 661 -16.35 -21.69 -19.03
C PRO A 661 -16.04 -22.16 -20.45
N GLN A 662 -16.01 -21.21 -21.40
CA GLN A 662 -15.37 -21.44 -22.69
C GLN A 662 -13.85 -21.43 -22.46
N SER A 663 -13.15 -22.30 -23.17
CA SER A 663 -11.73 -22.65 -22.98
C SER A 663 -10.72 -21.54 -23.38
N ASP A 664 -11.04 -20.28 -23.12
CA ASP A 664 -10.17 -19.11 -23.31
C ASP A 664 -10.36 -18.18 -22.10
N ASP A 665 -9.85 -18.58 -20.93
CA ASP A 665 -9.70 -17.69 -19.77
C ASP A 665 -8.51 -18.21 -18.92
N HIS A 666 -7.30 -18.05 -19.45
CA HIS A 666 -6.09 -17.98 -18.61
C HIS A 666 -5.74 -16.52 -18.38
N GLU A 667 -5.30 -16.23 -17.15
CA GLU A 667 -4.80 -14.96 -16.61
C GLU A 667 -5.87 -13.93 -16.19
N PHE A 668 -6.26 -14.01 -14.92
CA PHE A 668 -6.15 -12.86 -14.02
C PHE A 668 -6.15 -13.35 -12.57
N SER A 669 -4.95 -13.62 -12.04
CA SER A 669 -4.69 -13.74 -10.60
C SER A 669 -3.37 -13.05 -10.32
N ALA A 670 -3.39 -12.23 -9.26
CA ALA A 670 -2.37 -11.28 -8.80
C ALA A 670 -2.22 -10.07 -9.75
N GLU A 671 -2.25 -8.81 -9.33
CA GLU A 671 -1.80 -8.21 -8.08
C GLU A 671 -2.29 -6.74 -8.08
N GLU A 672 -2.95 -6.27 -7.02
CA GLU A 672 -2.97 -4.85 -6.61
C GLU A 672 -3.67 -4.77 -5.25
N ALA A 673 -2.88 -4.89 -4.19
CA ALA A 673 -3.20 -4.34 -2.88
C ALA A 673 -2.58 -2.93 -2.81
N PRO A 674 -3.27 -1.93 -2.24
CA PRO A 674 -2.68 -0.62 -2.02
C PRO A 674 -1.81 -0.64 -0.76
N GLN A 675 -0.54 -0.29 -0.92
CA GLN A 675 0.20 0.57 0.01
C GLN A 675 0.62 1.82 -0.76
#